data_AF-A0A1Z9TCV9-F1
#
_entry.id   AF-A0A1Z9TCV9-F1
#
_cell.length_a   1.000
_cell.length_b   1.000
_cell.length_c   1.000
_cell.angle_alpha   90.00
_cell.angle_beta   90.00
_cell.angle_gamma   90.00
#
_symmetry.space_group_name_H-M   'P 1'
#
loop_
_entity.id
_entity.type
_entity.pdbx_description
1 polymer ?
#
loop_
_entity_poly.entity_id
_entity_poly.type
_entity_poly.pdbx_seq_one_letter_code
_entity_poly.pdbx_strand_id
1 'polypeptide(L)'
;MPMKYFSVACIFSARIICLSMAQNFSVDFRTESTLPSYIVAGGQYALVDVALANIDGETVLAVDNSGITSAWGPMFDITELSNNISSAPYLSFHYKPAVAKNTGGVINFKIGITINGIAAVWNNDTQTGALNVDLKADESGWVYAVIDLQPLLDHWQLQTGDTSPMIVEAVQLQPGATDVVDQQYRDTIYFRGFHLGFTLAAMELDSGENLLINGGFLDGLNSWLFTERAPAQGSVAVVSGELHADVVVDDGTNWHLGLSQSGISLQSNTNYRLSFTARAESSRNLALQLKSRSLGGLFWKNFQLHDSSESFVAEFTHSSADITDVTIHFFLGSEGVNDVWLDNITLSKVATGSNTSWIPQGRPFAILPELDGTVMFSKWYQPVVNPDVTELSSLAVTSITAGAGMTNIIDTGTMESGTYNLTLTKNGVVEAFQEVHLAFTTPPLSQDYEVSVVQGGSTNELTVYYSYGRDEYIQYDWNLQPIATRVYSDRGMTAHSWAGCSLDSPIQVRVKVRNGAEGISLPLQSAKILPSSYDIPCSIEGGDTIVFTLNRPEKVAVIANYDEAMAIYETRAVGHVPVQSWTNDYQQELARETYEGARLKRDLSEGFTNPMVFLGHPPDENVPTLESSDVLIVEPGDQPTQDELDTFDTIWFAAGAHDFSRMGNAPYYQTMIRAGQTFYLDDGAYLLARIKKNQVLGSAACTIRGRGVVSGIHHHWTGDYDNGSQIIDVDRVSGITVVDRAKFGIEGGELIEGIAMLGAWHGNNDGLDSLDHCTVENSFLIAHDDNLKLNDHTLARHLVIWQLKSAHPIMVKEMLDGVVFSNSVVEDVDIIAYFSEPTTWEHPWGKLGPGAIACLTGSDLQVRNFTFRDIRIESPYLFRVFSLYNMDTNEDYAPNWFTPTSEERHTRIDGLIFENITVDSPLIAYRSLLGSAYTDSFSNVSFANLDVNNVRVGEENKDDFFEIETDKLWNLTFHESLYSSWSNQYTLSESLEGDDDGDGVANLTEFVLGGDPNDPSDIGIQPEVIVESGGLSYLHTMLAKRNLGVTYRVETTDNLISNNWTTLNNPIVGTNELGSDFMMISNWIPFTDETLQFIRLRFEVE
;
A
#
# COMPACT_ATOMS: atom_id res chain seq x y z
N MET A 1 -43.41 -15.92 2.07
CA MET A 1 -44.09 -14.61 2.19
C MET A 1 -43.23 -13.59 1.44
N PRO A 2 -43.78 -12.53 0.83
CA PRO A 2 -42.91 -11.48 0.30
C PRO A 2 -42.24 -10.79 1.49
N MET A 3 -40.91 -10.88 1.60
CA MET A 3 -40.16 -10.07 2.57
C MET A 3 -40.46 -8.60 2.28
N LYS A 4 -40.81 -7.83 3.32
CA LYS A 4 -41.02 -6.38 3.21
C LYS A 4 -39.74 -5.63 3.61
N TYR A 5 -39.59 -4.43 3.05
CA TYR A 5 -38.33 -3.76 2.76
C TYR A 5 -37.77 -2.95 3.94
N PHE A 6 -36.45 -2.87 4.01
CA PHE A 6 -35.77 -1.73 4.65
C PHE A 6 -35.78 -0.54 3.69
N SER A 7 -35.87 0.68 4.20
CA SER A 7 -35.23 1.81 3.53
C SER A 7 -33.92 2.10 4.27
N VAL A 8 -32.80 1.90 3.56
CA VAL A 8 -31.47 2.30 4.05
C VAL A 8 -31.19 3.68 3.49
N ALA A 9 -30.76 4.60 4.33
CA ALA A 9 -30.34 5.93 3.92
C ALA A 9 -29.00 6.24 4.60
N CYS A 10 -27.95 6.45 3.79
CA CYS A 10 -26.68 6.93 4.31
C CYS A 10 -26.89 8.31 4.94
N ILE A 11 -26.43 8.49 6.18
CA ILE A 11 -26.39 9.80 6.83
C ILE A 11 -25.20 10.53 6.22
N PHE A 12 -25.40 11.18 5.07
CA PHE A 12 -24.51 12.26 4.66
C PHE A 12 -24.77 13.39 5.65
N SER A 13 -23.82 13.62 6.54
CA SER A 13 -23.85 14.50 7.71
C SER A 13 -25.03 15.49 7.77
N ALA A 14 -26.02 15.15 8.60
CA ALA A 14 -26.91 16.09 9.29
C ALA A 14 -27.35 15.44 10.62
N ARG A 15 -26.43 15.50 11.60
CA ARG A 15 -26.56 15.35 13.07
C ARG A 15 -27.38 14.20 13.66
N ILE A 16 -26.66 13.35 14.41
CA ILE A 16 -27.13 12.62 15.60
C ILE A 16 -27.75 13.61 16.60
N ILE A 17 -28.94 13.31 17.12
CA ILE A 17 -29.54 14.02 18.26
C ILE A 17 -29.00 13.41 19.57
N CYS A 18 -28.20 14.20 20.27
CA CYS A 18 -28.14 14.37 21.73
C CYS A 18 -28.21 13.12 22.64
N LEU A 19 -27.05 12.49 22.86
CA LEU A 19 -26.59 12.08 24.18
C LEU A 19 -25.19 12.70 24.33
N SER A 20 -24.94 13.40 25.44
CA SER A 20 -23.78 14.26 25.68
C SER A 20 -22.44 13.70 25.16
N MET A 21 -21.98 14.19 24.01
CA MET A 21 -20.64 13.96 23.45
C MET A 21 -20.08 15.29 22.94
N ALA A 22 -18.74 15.34 22.88
CA ALA A 22 -17.87 16.45 22.54
C ALA A 22 -18.48 17.56 21.65
N GLN A 23 -18.48 18.79 22.15
CA GLN A 23 -18.72 19.97 21.31
C GLN A 23 -17.43 20.30 20.56
N ASN A 24 -17.54 20.61 19.26
CA ASN A 24 -16.48 21.30 18.52
C ASN A 24 -16.63 22.81 18.73
N PHE A 25 -15.53 23.55 18.73
CA PHE A 25 -15.54 25.01 18.71
C PHE A 25 -14.98 25.48 17.36
N SER A 26 -15.67 26.41 16.71
CA SER A 26 -15.19 27.05 15.48
C SER A 26 -15.54 28.53 15.52
N VAL A 27 -14.61 29.36 15.06
CA VAL A 27 -14.84 30.79 14.79
C VAL A 27 -14.21 31.14 13.45
N ASP A 28 -14.96 31.86 12.61
CA ASP A 28 -14.46 32.53 11.41
C ASP A 28 -14.58 34.05 11.65
N PHE A 29 -13.47 34.78 11.62
CA PHE A 29 -13.50 36.22 11.86
C PHE A 29 -13.99 37.02 10.65
N ARG A 30 -14.09 36.39 9.47
CA ARG A 30 -14.63 37.05 8.26
C ARG A 30 -16.10 37.37 8.39
N THR A 31 -16.78 36.65 9.27
CA THR A 31 -18.20 36.79 9.59
C THR A 31 -18.45 37.70 10.80
N GLU A 32 -17.40 38.10 11.51
CA GLU A 32 -17.52 38.91 12.72
C GLU A 32 -17.51 40.41 12.42
N SER A 33 -18.46 41.14 13.02
CA SER A 33 -18.57 42.61 12.87
C SER A 33 -17.94 43.38 14.04
N THR A 34 -17.73 42.71 15.17
CA THR A 34 -17.04 43.21 16.36
C THR A 34 -16.22 42.07 16.97
N LEU A 35 -15.10 42.38 17.62
CA LEU A 35 -14.26 41.36 18.25
C LEU A 35 -15.10 40.51 19.24
N PRO A 36 -15.17 39.17 19.07
CA PRO A 36 -15.99 38.35 19.96
C PRO A 36 -15.54 38.43 21.41
N SER A 37 -16.49 38.41 22.36
CA SER A 37 -16.21 38.62 23.79
C SER A 37 -15.36 37.51 24.43
N TYR A 38 -15.34 36.32 23.81
CA TYR A 38 -14.51 35.20 24.22
C TYR A 38 -13.06 35.28 23.71
N ILE A 39 -12.72 36.28 22.88
CA ILE A 39 -11.33 36.59 22.53
C ILE A 39 -10.80 37.62 23.52
N VAL A 40 -9.89 37.19 24.40
CA VAL A 40 -9.38 37.99 25.50
C VAL A 40 -7.88 38.23 25.31
N ALA A 41 -7.47 39.50 25.31
CA ALA A 41 -6.06 39.87 25.32
C ALA A 41 -5.44 39.61 26.71
N GLY A 42 -4.27 38.97 26.75
CA GLY A 42 -3.56 38.58 27.97
C GLY A 42 -2.06 38.89 27.94
N GLY A 43 -1.43 38.89 29.13
CA GLY A 43 -0.01 39.21 29.28
C GLY A 43 0.31 40.68 28.99
N GLN A 44 1.19 40.94 28.02
CA GLN A 44 1.53 42.31 27.56
C GLN A 44 0.61 42.83 26.44
N TYR A 45 -0.31 42.03 25.89
CA TYR A 45 -1.32 42.55 24.96
C TYR A 45 -2.39 43.34 25.73
N ALA A 46 -2.70 44.53 25.23
CA ALA A 46 -3.93 45.24 25.56
C ALA A 46 -5.00 44.92 24.51
N LEU A 47 -6.27 45.26 24.80
CA LEU A 47 -7.38 45.14 23.84
C LEU A 47 -7.15 45.91 22.52
N VAL A 48 -6.21 46.86 22.50
CA VAL A 48 -5.85 47.59 21.27
C VAL A 48 -4.91 46.80 20.35
N ASP A 49 -4.24 45.76 20.88
CA ASP A 49 -3.28 44.94 20.15
C ASP A 49 -3.93 43.69 19.53
N VAL A 50 -5.15 43.35 19.96
CA VAL A 50 -5.97 42.26 19.41
C VAL A 50 -7.29 42.86 18.95
N ALA A 51 -7.49 42.96 17.64
CA ALA A 51 -8.67 43.61 17.07
C ALA A 51 -9.05 42.97 15.73
N LEU A 52 -10.31 43.16 15.31
CA LEU A 52 -10.68 42.84 13.94
C LEU A 52 -10.11 43.89 12.99
N ALA A 53 -9.53 43.44 11.89
CA ALA A 53 -9.03 44.28 10.80
C ALA A 53 -9.60 43.79 9.46
N ASN A 54 -9.65 44.68 8.46
CA ASN A 54 -9.98 44.27 7.09
C ASN A 54 -8.69 44.18 6.27
N ILE A 55 -8.39 43.00 5.75
CA ILE A 55 -7.22 42.70 4.94
C ILE A 55 -7.69 42.06 3.64
N ASP A 56 -7.30 42.63 2.50
CA ASP A 56 -7.66 42.13 1.17
C ASP A 56 -9.19 41.96 0.96
N GLY A 57 -10.01 42.76 1.66
CA GLY A 57 -11.47 42.69 1.60
C GLY A 57 -12.10 41.71 2.60
N GLU A 58 -11.30 40.95 3.34
CA GLU A 58 -11.75 40.00 4.36
C GLU A 58 -11.61 40.60 5.78
N THR A 59 -12.61 40.41 6.64
CA THR A 59 -12.46 40.70 8.08
C THR A 59 -11.66 39.58 8.73
N VAL A 60 -10.61 39.91 9.47
CA VAL A 60 -9.69 38.93 10.09
C VAL A 60 -9.33 39.38 11.49
N LEU A 61 -8.97 38.45 12.37
CA LEU A 61 -8.40 38.81 13.65
C LEU A 61 -6.95 39.25 13.45
N ALA A 62 -6.64 40.51 13.76
CA ALA A 62 -5.29 41.05 13.77
C ALA A 62 -4.71 41.02 15.19
N VAL A 63 -3.50 40.47 15.31
CA VAL A 63 -2.71 40.42 16.54
C VAL A 63 -1.40 41.16 16.30
N ASP A 64 -1.23 42.35 16.88
CA ASP A 64 -0.07 43.23 16.68
C ASP A 64 1.07 42.91 17.65
N ASN A 65 2.17 42.34 17.12
CA ASN A 65 3.37 41.99 17.91
C ASN A 65 4.42 43.13 17.99
N SER A 66 4.21 44.27 17.34
CA SER A 66 5.26 45.28 17.11
C SER A 66 5.74 46.00 18.37
N GLY A 67 4.90 46.08 19.40
CA GLY A 67 5.22 46.71 20.68
C GLY A 67 5.86 45.79 21.72
N ILE A 68 6.06 44.51 21.41
CA ILE A 68 6.34 43.48 22.43
C ILE A 68 7.83 43.23 22.62
N THR A 69 8.28 43.30 23.88
CA THR A 69 9.71 43.19 24.23
C THR A 69 10.06 41.93 25.03
N SER A 70 9.10 41.08 25.41
CA SER A 70 9.34 39.86 26.19
C SER A 70 9.85 38.69 25.33
N ALA A 71 10.72 37.86 25.92
CA ALA A 71 10.93 36.49 25.46
C ALA A 71 9.64 35.71 25.78
N TRP A 72 9.13 34.99 24.78
CA TRP A 72 7.78 34.41 24.71
C TRP A 72 6.62 35.34 24.36
N GLY A 73 6.79 36.66 24.19
CA GLY A 73 5.72 37.50 23.59
C GLY A 73 4.48 37.57 24.50
N PRO A 74 3.33 38.04 24.01
CA PRO A 74 2.10 38.12 24.79
C PRO A 74 1.08 37.09 24.28
N MET A 75 -0.01 36.89 25.02
CA MET A 75 -0.93 35.78 24.79
C MET A 75 -2.33 36.30 24.55
N PHE A 76 -3.07 35.74 23.60
CA PHE A 76 -4.52 35.93 23.57
C PHE A 76 -5.20 34.59 23.84
N ASP A 77 -6.29 34.66 24.58
CA ASP A 77 -7.05 33.51 25.00
C ASP A 77 -8.36 33.45 24.21
N ILE A 78 -8.73 32.25 23.80
CA ILE A 78 -10.07 31.90 23.38
C ILE A 78 -10.72 31.24 24.60
N THR A 79 -11.60 31.97 25.28
CA THR A 79 -12.19 31.58 26.57
C THR A 79 -13.64 31.11 26.42
N GLU A 80 -14.30 30.80 27.54
CA GLU A 80 -15.71 30.38 27.57
C GLU A 80 -16.01 29.12 26.74
N LEU A 81 -14.99 28.28 26.55
CA LEU A 81 -15.12 26.98 25.91
C LEU A 81 -15.78 25.98 26.87
N SER A 82 -16.46 24.98 26.31
CA SER A 82 -17.07 23.88 27.09
C SER A 82 -16.91 22.55 26.38
N ASN A 83 -15.78 22.38 25.70
CA ASN A 83 -15.52 21.27 24.80
C ASN A 83 -15.02 20.06 25.60
N ASN A 84 -15.88 19.05 25.78
CA ASN A 84 -15.46 17.78 26.36
C ASN A 84 -14.67 16.96 25.32
N ILE A 85 -13.39 16.74 25.54
CA ILE A 85 -12.46 16.11 24.60
C ILE A 85 -11.91 14.82 25.20
N SER A 86 -12.62 13.72 24.97
CA SER A 86 -12.22 12.39 25.47
C SER A 86 -11.31 11.60 24.53
N SER A 87 -11.10 12.09 23.30
CA SER A 87 -10.28 11.47 22.24
C SER A 87 -9.52 12.57 21.52
N ALA A 88 -8.21 12.38 21.30
CA ALA A 88 -7.24 13.27 20.64
C ALA A 88 -7.84 14.49 19.90
N PRO A 89 -7.72 15.71 20.44
CA PRO A 89 -8.24 16.91 19.82
C PRO A 89 -7.18 17.60 18.96
N TYR A 90 -7.64 18.20 17.89
CA TYR A 90 -6.86 19.03 16.99
C TYR A 90 -7.28 20.49 17.15
N LEU A 91 -6.29 21.38 17.26
CA LEU A 91 -6.45 22.80 17.04
C LEU A 91 -6.01 23.12 15.61
N SER A 92 -6.85 23.76 14.82
CA SER A 92 -6.45 24.28 13.51
C SER A 92 -6.81 25.74 13.32
N PHE A 93 -6.03 26.45 12.52
CA PHE A 93 -6.26 27.85 12.18
C PHE A 93 -5.57 28.25 10.89
N HIS A 94 -6.12 29.26 10.23
CA HIS A 94 -5.51 29.91 9.07
C HIS A 94 -4.87 31.22 9.52
N TYR A 95 -3.58 31.41 9.24
CA TYR A 95 -2.87 32.64 9.59
C TYR A 95 -2.10 33.24 8.41
N LYS A 96 -1.87 34.55 8.46
CA LYS A 96 -1.09 35.31 7.47
C LYS A 96 -0.24 36.36 8.19
N PRO A 97 1.09 36.33 8.08
CA PRO A 97 1.93 37.40 8.60
C PRO A 97 1.77 38.68 7.77
N ALA A 98 1.67 39.84 8.42
CA ALA A 98 1.62 41.14 7.75
C ALA A 98 2.88 41.46 6.94
N VAL A 99 4.03 40.97 7.38
CA VAL A 99 5.30 41.00 6.65
C VAL A 99 5.74 39.56 6.43
N ALA A 100 5.79 39.12 5.17
CA ALA A 100 6.23 37.77 4.85
C ALA A 100 7.66 37.52 5.36
N LYS A 101 7.89 36.35 5.96
CA LYS A 101 9.27 35.83 6.11
C LYS A 101 9.75 35.32 4.75
N ASN A 102 11.06 35.32 4.52
CA ASN A 102 11.65 34.65 3.36
C ASN A 102 11.23 33.17 3.36
N THR A 103 11.14 32.55 2.18
CA THR A 103 10.87 31.11 2.02
C THR A 103 11.79 30.28 2.92
N GLY A 104 11.23 29.43 3.79
CA GLY A 104 11.96 28.69 4.84
C GLY A 104 12.01 29.36 6.24
N GLY A 105 11.38 30.54 6.40
CA GLY A 105 11.36 31.27 7.66
C GLY A 105 10.23 30.84 8.59
N VAL A 106 10.56 30.20 9.71
CA VAL A 106 9.59 29.67 10.68
C VAL A 106 8.93 30.77 11.52
N ILE A 107 7.60 30.74 11.67
CA ILE A 107 6.85 31.52 12.67
C ILE A 107 6.38 30.54 13.74
N ASN A 108 6.91 30.68 14.95
CA ASN A 108 6.59 29.79 16.06
C ASN A 108 5.33 30.25 16.78
N PHE A 109 4.48 29.29 17.16
CA PHE A 109 3.32 29.52 18.04
C PHE A 109 3.49 28.71 19.30
N LYS A 110 3.34 29.33 20.47
CA LYS A 110 3.17 28.62 21.73
C LYS A 110 1.69 28.52 22.08
N ILE A 111 1.29 27.34 22.56
CA ILE A 111 -0.09 26.91 22.73
C ILE A 111 -0.24 26.35 24.13
N GLY A 112 -1.26 26.83 24.83
CA GLY A 112 -1.69 26.33 26.12
C GLY A 112 -3.18 25.98 26.08
N ILE A 113 -3.61 25.10 26.98
CA ILE A 113 -5.02 24.77 27.16
C ILE A 113 -5.37 24.75 28.65
N THR A 114 -6.56 25.19 29.00
CA THR A 114 -7.11 25.05 30.36
C THR A 114 -8.15 23.96 30.35
N ILE A 115 -7.90 22.90 31.13
CA ILE A 115 -8.78 21.74 31.24
C ILE A 115 -9.31 21.66 32.68
N ASN A 116 -10.63 21.59 32.84
CA ASN A 116 -11.31 21.51 34.14
C ASN A 116 -10.79 22.56 35.15
N GLY A 117 -10.61 23.80 34.70
CA GLY A 117 -10.09 24.91 35.50
C GLY A 117 -8.58 24.90 35.79
N ILE A 118 -7.80 23.95 35.24
CA ILE A 118 -6.35 23.84 35.43
C ILE A 118 -5.62 23.98 34.09
N ALA A 119 -4.69 24.93 34.00
CA ALA A 119 -3.85 25.12 32.82
C ALA A 119 -2.83 23.98 32.65
N ALA A 120 -2.77 23.42 31.45
CA ALA A 120 -1.68 22.56 30.98
C ALA A 120 -0.48 23.45 30.64
N VAL A 121 0.62 23.32 31.40
CA VAL A 121 1.78 24.19 31.26
C VAL A 121 2.77 23.59 30.27
N TRP A 122 3.25 24.39 29.32
CA TRP A 122 4.29 24.01 28.36
C TRP A 122 5.56 23.49 29.06
N ASN A 123 6.10 22.37 28.57
CA ASN A 123 7.35 21.80 29.04
C ASN A 123 8.49 22.08 28.04
N ASN A 124 9.56 22.67 28.57
CA ASN A 124 10.76 23.09 27.84
C ASN A 124 11.52 21.89 27.22
N ASP A 125 11.50 20.73 27.89
CA ASP A 125 12.25 19.54 27.48
C ASP A 125 11.55 18.76 26.37
N THR A 126 10.20 18.83 26.31
CA THR A 126 9.37 18.07 25.36
C THR A 126 8.67 18.93 24.32
N GLN A 127 8.86 20.26 24.37
CA GLN A 127 8.20 21.25 23.49
C GLN A 127 6.67 21.09 23.37
N THR A 128 6.00 20.57 24.40
CA THR A 128 4.56 20.26 24.37
C THR A 128 3.72 21.52 24.23
N GLY A 129 3.18 21.75 23.04
CA GLY A 129 2.41 22.95 22.70
C GLY A 129 3.20 24.02 21.94
N ALA A 130 4.24 23.67 21.18
CA ALA A 130 4.84 24.58 20.20
C ALA A 130 4.59 24.09 18.75
N LEU A 131 4.22 25.00 17.85
CA LEU A 131 4.19 24.73 16.41
C LEU A 131 5.48 25.29 15.78
N ASN A 132 6.38 24.40 15.38
CA ASN A 132 7.68 24.72 14.76
C ASN A 132 7.79 24.05 13.38
N VAL A 133 6.92 24.41 12.44
CA VAL A 133 6.87 23.79 11.10
C VAL A 133 6.96 24.84 9.99
N ASP A 134 7.72 24.51 8.94
CA ASP A 134 7.86 25.33 7.72
C ASP A 134 6.66 25.07 6.80
N LEU A 135 5.52 25.63 7.18
CA LEU A 135 4.27 25.45 6.43
C LEU A 135 4.21 26.42 5.25
N LYS A 136 3.94 25.87 4.07
CA LYS A 136 3.87 26.63 2.82
C LYS A 136 2.60 27.49 2.79
N ALA A 137 2.76 28.77 2.44
CA ALA A 137 1.63 29.65 2.19
C ALA A 137 0.97 29.36 0.83
N ASP A 138 -0.34 29.55 0.75
CA ASP A 138 -1.10 29.52 -0.50
C ASP A 138 -0.77 30.74 -1.40
N GLU A 139 -1.37 30.78 -2.59
CA GLU A 139 -1.18 31.88 -3.55
C GLU A 139 -1.63 33.25 -3.03
N SER A 140 -2.47 33.26 -1.99
CA SER A 140 -2.97 34.47 -1.31
C SER A 140 -2.15 34.83 -0.06
N GLY A 141 -1.10 34.06 0.25
CA GLY A 141 -0.20 34.27 1.38
C GLY A 141 -0.72 33.74 2.72
N TRP A 142 -1.78 32.92 2.74
CA TRP A 142 -2.33 32.30 3.94
C TRP A 142 -1.74 30.91 4.19
N VAL A 143 -1.53 30.59 5.46
CA VAL A 143 -0.99 29.31 5.91
C VAL A 143 -2.04 28.60 6.76
N TYR A 144 -2.28 27.33 6.47
CA TYR A 144 -3.15 26.47 7.29
C TYR A 144 -2.29 25.66 8.27
N ALA A 145 -2.55 25.82 9.56
CA ALA A 145 -1.88 25.10 10.64
C ALA A 145 -2.84 24.13 11.31
N VAL A 146 -2.38 22.90 11.57
CA VAL A 146 -3.09 21.87 12.34
C VAL A 146 -2.15 21.36 13.43
N ILE A 147 -2.69 21.19 14.63
CA ILE A 147 -1.91 20.92 15.83
C ILE A 147 -2.60 19.83 16.63
N ASP A 148 -1.90 18.72 16.81
CA ASP A 148 -2.31 17.67 17.72
C ASP A 148 -2.11 18.12 19.18
N LEU A 149 -3.20 18.19 19.94
CA LEU A 149 -3.18 18.59 21.34
C LEU A 149 -3.02 17.40 22.29
N GLN A 150 -3.02 16.15 21.81
CA GLN A 150 -2.87 14.96 22.65
C GLN A 150 -1.65 15.03 23.59
N PRO A 151 -0.47 15.52 23.18
CA PRO A 151 0.67 15.68 24.09
C PRO A 151 0.42 16.66 25.25
N LEU A 152 -0.41 17.71 25.03
CA LEU A 152 -0.81 18.63 26.10
C LEU A 152 -1.84 17.99 27.04
N LEU A 153 -2.72 17.11 26.53
CA LEU A 153 -3.66 16.35 27.35
C LEU A 153 -2.94 15.34 28.25
N ASP A 154 -2.02 14.57 27.67
CA ASP A 154 -1.22 13.59 28.41
C ASP A 154 -0.39 14.27 29.50
N HIS A 155 0.18 15.44 29.18
CA HIS A 155 0.91 16.25 30.16
C HIS A 155 -0.02 16.74 31.27
N TRP A 156 -1.22 17.23 30.95
CA TRP A 156 -2.19 17.67 31.94
C TRP A 156 -2.63 16.53 32.87
N GLN A 157 -2.89 15.33 32.33
CA GLN A 157 -3.22 14.14 33.14
C GLN A 157 -2.07 13.75 34.06
N LEU A 158 -0.82 13.81 33.56
CA LEU A 158 0.36 13.54 34.38
C LEU A 158 0.53 14.60 35.48
N GLN A 159 0.27 15.87 35.16
CA GLN A 159 0.38 17.00 36.09
C GLN A 159 -0.66 16.95 37.21
N THR A 160 -1.91 16.58 36.90
CA THR A 160 -3.04 16.64 37.84
C THR A 160 -3.37 15.30 38.48
N GLY A 161 -3.04 14.19 37.82
CA GLY A 161 -3.50 12.84 38.17
C GLY A 161 -5.00 12.61 37.95
N ASP A 162 -5.70 13.52 37.26
CA ASP A 162 -7.15 13.46 37.03
C ASP A 162 -7.48 12.64 35.78
N THR A 163 -8.42 11.70 35.93
CA THR A 163 -8.91 10.81 34.86
C THR A 163 -10.37 11.10 34.46
N SER A 164 -10.95 12.16 35.02
CA SER A 164 -12.30 12.63 34.68
C SER A 164 -12.36 13.14 33.23
N PRO A 165 -13.57 13.25 32.62
CA PRO A 165 -13.71 13.86 31.30
C PRO A 165 -13.03 15.24 31.25
N MET A 166 -12.22 15.46 30.23
CA MET A 166 -11.46 16.69 30.06
C MET A 166 -12.32 17.73 29.35
N ILE A 167 -12.72 18.78 30.05
CA ILE A 167 -13.44 19.91 29.46
C ILE A 167 -12.42 21.02 29.21
N VAL A 168 -12.15 21.32 27.94
CA VAL A 168 -11.36 22.50 27.57
C VAL A 168 -12.21 23.74 27.77
N GLU A 169 -11.73 24.62 28.64
CA GLU A 169 -12.38 25.88 29.03
C GLU A 169 -11.72 27.10 28.37
N ALA A 170 -10.45 26.95 27.98
CA ALA A 170 -9.73 27.97 27.22
C ALA A 170 -8.59 27.37 26.37
N VAL A 171 -8.35 27.97 25.21
CA VAL A 171 -7.15 27.77 24.38
C VAL A 171 -6.34 29.07 24.38
N GLN A 172 -5.06 28.97 24.65
CA GLN A 172 -4.13 30.10 24.71
C GLN A 172 -3.20 30.04 23.51
N LEU A 173 -3.09 31.13 22.77
CA LEU A 173 -2.20 31.25 21.62
C LEU A 173 -1.24 32.42 21.78
N GLN A 174 0.02 32.15 21.50
CA GLN A 174 1.11 33.09 21.67
C GLN A 174 2.00 33.08 20.42
N PRO A 175 1.70 33.96 19.44
CA PRO A 175 2.45 34.04 18.20
C PRO A 175 3.84 34.69 18.37
N GLY A 176 4.82 34.21 17.60
CA GLY A 176 5.99 35.01 17.22
C GLY A 176 7.10 35.17 18.27
N ALA A 177 7.12 34.37 19.33
CA ALA A 177 8.08 34.57 20.39
C ALA A 177 8.73 33.29 20.90
N THR A 178 10.05 33.27 20.72
CA THR A 178 10.98 32.22 21.13
C THR A 178 12.22 32.91 21.72
N ASP A 179 13.00 32.17 22.49
CA ASP A 179 14.27 32.61 23.06
C ASP A 179 15.35 32.82 21.97
N VAL A 180 15.10 32.35 20.73
CA VAL A 180 15.96 32.54 19.56
C VAL A 180 15.59 33.83 18.82
N VAL A 181 16.43 34.86 18.95
CA VAL A 181 16.19 36.21 18.40
C VAL A 181 15.83 36.21 16.90
N ASP A 182 16.50 35.39 16.09
CA ASP A 182 16.31 35.34 14.63
C ASP A 182 15.00 34.64 14.20
N GLN A 183 14.35 33.92 15.12
CA GLN A 183 13.06 33.27 14.89
C GLN A 183 11.88 34.10 15.38
N GLN A 184 12.14 35.20 16.11
CA GLN A 184 11.08 36.10 16.59
C GLN A 184 10.36 36.76 15.42
N TYR A 185 9.04 36.83 15.52
CA TYR A 185 8.20 37.59 14.59
C TYR A 185 7.57 38.75 15.36
N ARG A 186 7.88 39.99 14.94
CA ARG A 186 7.58 41.23 15.66
C ARG A 186 6.66 42.15 14.87
N ASP A 187 5.83 41.58 14.00
CA ASP A 187 4.86 42.31 13.19
C ASP A 187 3.45 41.75 13.42
N THR A 188 2.42 42.36 12.83
CA THR A 188 1.05 41.85 12.94
C THR A 188 0.91 40.46 12.31
N ILE A 189 0.14 39.57 12.94
CA ILE A 189 -0.34 38.32 12.36
C ILE A 189 -1.87 38.37 12.25
N TYR A 190 -2.38 37.99 11.09
CA TYR A 190 -3.81 37.89 10.81
C TYR A 190 -4.27 36.45 10.93
N PHE A 191 -5.50 36.24 11.42
CA PHE A 191 -6.15 34.93 11.47
C PHE A 191 -7.53 35.00 10.81
N ARG A 192 -7.84 34.05 9.91
CA ARG A 192 -9.20 33.90 9.37
C ARG A 192 -10.13 33.22 10.36
N GLY A 193 -9.64 32.29 11.15
CA GLY A 193 -10.46 31.54 12.09
C GLY A 193 -9.71 30.49 12.88
N PHE A 194 -10.37 29.93 13.88
CA PHE A 194 -9.88 28.83 14.72
C PHE A 194 -10.91 27.70 14.77
N HIS A 195 -10.43 26.46 14.81
CA HIS A 195 -11.23 25.27 15.04
C HIS A 195 -10.58 24.36 16.09
N LEU A 196 -11.36 23.92 17.07
CA LEU A 196 -11.01 22.89 18.05
C LEU A 196 -11.98 21.73 17.90
N GLY A 197 -11.48 20.54 17.52
CA GLY A 197 -12.30 19.37 17.25
C GLY A 197 -11.58 18.03 17.36
N PHE A 198 -12.29 16.92 17.18
CA PHE A 198 -11.82 15.54 17.44
C PHE A 198 -11.38 14.76 16.17
N THR A 199 -11.39 15.40 15.00
CA THR A 199 -10.94 14.81 13.73
C THR A 199 -10.00 15.77 13.01
N LEU A 200 -9.12 15.25 12.14
CA LEU A 200 -8.30 16.03 11.19
C LEU A 200 -9.12 16.72 10.09
N ALA A 201 -10.43 16.94 10.30
CA ALA A 201 -11.24 17.69 9.38
C ALA A 201 -10.70 19.12 9.29
N ALA A 202 -10.46 19.57 8.06
CA ALA A 202 -10.13 20.96 7.80
C ALA A 202 -11.21 21.85 8.42
N MET A 203 -10.85 23.06 8.86
CA MET A 203 -11.83 24.11 9.13
C MET A 203 -12.68 24.26 7.86
N GLU A 204 -13.94 23.80 7.86
CA GLU A 204 -14.85 23.96 6.72
C GLU A 204 -15.13 25.45 6.52
N LEU A 205 -14.26 26.09 5.75
CA LEU A 205 -14.58 27.29 5.02
C LEU A 205 -15.09 26.82 3.66
N ASP A 206 -16.39 26.48 3.60
CA ASP A 206 -17.10 25.98 2.42
C ASP A 206 -16.27 25.00 1.56
N SER A 207 -16.10 23.78 2.04
CA SER A 207 -15.50 22.67 1.29
C SER A 207 -16.44 22.16 0.19
N GLY A 208 -16.71 22.95 -0.84
CA GLY A 208 -17.15 22.51 -2.19
C GLY A 208 -18.41 21.61 -2.36
N GLU A 209 -19.04 21.10 -1.30
CA GLU A 209 -20.13 20.11 -1.37
C GLU A 209 -21.52 20.75 -1.22
N ASN A 210 -21.64 21.80 -0.39
CA ASN A 210 -22.88 22.56 -0.23
C ASN A 210 -22.90 23.76 -1.18
N LEU A 211 -23.91 23.83 -2.04
CA LEU A 211 -24.12 24.93 -2.99
C LEU A 211 -24.74 26.18 -2.34
N LEU A 212 -25.11 26.10 -1.06
CA LEU A 212 -25.61 27.23 -0.27
C LEU A 212 -24.57 27.64 0.76
N ILE A 213 -24.41 28.94 0.94
CA ILE A 213 -23.53 29.54 1.95
C ILE A 213 -24.34 29.96 3.17
N ASN A 214 -23.73 29.88 4.36
CA ASN A 214 -24.34 30.22 5.65
C ASN A 214 -25.68 29.48 5.91
N GLY A 215 -25.76 28.20 5.55
CA GLY A 215 -26.98 27.39 5.72
C GLY A 215 -27.38 27.14 7.17
N GLY A 216 -26.41 27.10 8.09
CA GLY A 216 -26.61 26.93 9.53
C GLY A 216 -26.71 28.24 10.32
N PHE A 217 -26.84 29.38 9.64
CA PHE A 217 -27.02 30.71 10.23
C PHE A 217 -25.99 31.13 11.31
N LEU A 218 -24.80 30.53 11.29
CA LEU A 218 -23.69 30.86 12.20
C LEU A 218 -23.14 32.27 11.92
N ASP A 219 -23.29 32.77 10.69
CA ASP A 219 -22.99 34.14 10.27
C ASP A 219 -24.27 35.02 10.24
N GLY A 220 -25.17 34.79 11.19
CA GLY A 220 -26.45 35.49 11.23
C GLY A 220 -27.26 35.28 9.94
N LEU A 221 -27.75 36.38 9.37
CA LEU A 221 -28.52 36.39 8.11
C LEU A 221 -27.66 36.67 6.88
N ASN A 222 -26.33 36.71 7.00
CA ASN A 222 -25.49 37.00 5.84
C ASN A 222 -25.73 35.98 4.72
N SER A 223 -25.72 36.46 3.49
CA SER A 223 -26.07 35.71 2.27
C SER A 223 -27.54 35.28 2.14
N TRP A 224 -28.38 35.52 3.14
CA TRP A 224 -29.81 35.30 3.09
C TRP A 224 -30.58 36.63 2.99
N LEU A 225 -31.40 36.75 1.95
CA LEU A 225 -32.26 37.91 1.73
C LEU A 225 -33.66 37.63 2.27
N PHE A 226 -34.07 38.38 3.30
CA PHE A 226 -35.46 38.47 3.71
C PHE A 226 -36.24 39.45 2.84
N THR A 227 -37.41 39.02 2.38
CA THR A 227 -38.34 39.83 1.61
C THR A 227 -39.60 40.09 2.43
N GLU A 228 -39.92 41.37 2.61
CA GLU A 228 -41.17 41.85 3.18
C GLU A 228 -41.87 42.77 2.16
N ARG A 229 -43.17 42.54 1.92
CA ARG A 229 -44.00 43.41 1.08
C ARG A 229 -45.33 43.73 1.75
N ALA A 230 -45.55 45.01 2.00
CA ALA A 230 -46.83 45.52 2.49
C ALA A 230 -48.00 45.07 1.58
N PRO A 231 -49.13 44.63 2.15
CA PRO A 231 -49.54 44.81 3.55
C PRO A 231 -49.05 43.74 4.56
N ALA A 232 -48.36 42.68 4.14
CA ALA A 232 -47.74 41.74 5.06
C ALA A 232 -46.60 42.40 5.85
N GLN A 233 -46.38 41.97 7.10
CA GLN A 233 -45.35 42.47 8.01
C GLN A 233 -44.71 41.29 8.74
N GLY A 234 -43.39 41.31 8.87
CA GLY A 234 -42.65 40.28 9.59
C GLY A 234 -41.18 40.65 9.72
N SER A 235 -40.44 39.88 10.50
CA SER A 235 -39.00 40.06 10.65
C SER A 235 -38.30 38.72 10.75
N VAL A 236 -36.99 38.70 10.49
CA VAL A 236 -36.14 37.54 10.74
C VAL A 236 -34.98 37.94 11.63
N ALA A 237 -34.62 37.06 12.55
CA ALA A 237 -33.43 37.18 13.38
C ALA A 237 -32.88 35.78 13.66
N VAL A 238 -31.59 35.66 13.95
CA VAL A 238 -31.02 34.40 14.44
C VAL A 238 -31.11 34.41 15.96
N VAL A 239 -31.81 33.42 16.53
CA VAL A 239 -32.06 33.29 17.96
C VAL A 239 -31.70 31.86 18.38
N SER A 240 -30.83 31.73 19.38
CA SER A 240 -30.37 30.41 19.88
C SER A 240 -29.74 29.50 18.80
N GLY A 241 -29.11 30.10 17.80
CA GLY A 241 -28.41 29.37 16.73
C GLY A 241 -29.29 28.90 15.56
N GLU A 242 -30.58 29.22 15.55
CA GLU A 242 -31.49 28.98 14.41
C GLU A 242 -32.09 30.32 13.92
N LEU A 243 -32.45 30.41 12.65
CA LEU A 243 -33.22 31.53 12.14
C LEU A 243 -34.65 31.46 12.71
N HIS A 244 -35.13 32.56 13.28
CA HIS A 244 -36.51 32.79 13.69
C HIS A 244 -37.15 33.84 12.77
N ALA A 245 -38.21 33.46 12.09
CA ALA A 245 -39.08 34.35 11.33
C ALA A 245 -40.34 34.67 12.13
N ASP A 246 -40.45 35.93 12.57
CA ASP A 246 -41.60 36.50 13.26
C ASP A 246 -42.63 37.01 12.24
N VAL A 247 -43.81 36.40 12.20
CA VAL A 247 -44.88 36.73 11.25
C VAL A 247 -45.92 37.63 11.93
N VAL A 248 -45.73 38.95 11.84
CA VAL A 248 -46.58 39.95 12.53
C VAL A 248 -47.93 40.15 11.83
N VAL A 249 -47.94 40.24 10.51
CA VAL A 249 -49.15 40.38 9.68
C VAL A 249 -49.02 39.49 8.45
N ASP A 250 -49.92 38.51 8.33
CA ASP A 250 -50.11 37.75 7.10
C ASP A 250 -51.33 38.28 6.32
N ASP A 251 -51.14 38.55 5.03
CA ASP A 251 -52.18 39.05 4.14
C ASP A 251 -52.76 37.96 3.20
N GLY A 252 -52.36 36.70 3.40
CA GLY A 252 -52.79 35.56 2.61
C GLY A 252 -51.96 35.33 1.35
N THR A 253 -50.91 36.11 1.10
CA THR A 253 -50.02 35.96 -0.07
C THR A 253 -48.67 35.35 0.34
N ASN A 254 -48.41 34.11 -0.09
CA ASN A 254 -47.27 33.32 0.40
C ASN A 254 -45.89 33.95 0.18
N TRP A 255 -45.70 34.69 -0.93
CA TRP A 255 -44.42 35.28 -1.33
C TRP A 255 -44.19 36.70 -0.82
N HIS A 256 -45.15 37.30 -0.10
CA HIS A 256 -44.97 38.63 0.50
C HIS A 256 -44.06 38.61 1.73
N LEU A 257 -43.89 37.45 2.38
CA LEU A 257 -42.87 37.18 3.39
C LEU A 257 -42.05 35.98 2.93
N GLY A 258 -40.72 36.10 2.91
CA GLY A 258 -39.87 34.97 2.51
C GLY A 258 -38.39 35.18 2.72
N LEU A 259 -37.66 34.07 2.71
CA LEU A 259 -36.20 34.01 2.84
C LEU A 259 -35.60 33.42 1.55
N SER A 260 -34.51 33.99 1.04
CA SER A 260 -33.94 33.53 -0.23
C SER A 260 -32.44 33.70 -0.35
N GLN A 261 -31.82 32.84 -1.17
CA GLN A 261 -30.40 32.89 -1.51
C GLN A 261 -30.22 32.62 -3.01
N SER A 262 -29.39 33.42 -3.68
CA SER A 262 -29.19 33.39 -5.13
C SER A 262 -27.74 33.09 -5.53
N GLY A 263 -27.51 32.75 -6.80
CA GLY A 263 -26.16 32.48 -7.33
C GLY A 263 -25.80 31.00 -7.36
N ILE A 264 -26.81 30.13 -7.23
CA ILE A 264 -26.64 28.68 -7.21
C ILE A 264 -26.43 28.18 -8.65
N SER A 265 -25.47 27.27 -8.83
CA SER A 265 -25.20 26.62 -10.11
C SER A 265 -25.62 25.15 -10.11
N LEU A 266 -26.36 24.74 -11.14
CA LEU A 266 -26.81 23.36 -11.34
C LEU A 266 -26.31 22.81 -12.68
N GLN A 267 -25.85 21.57 -12.67
CA GLN A 267 -25.31 20.83 -13.82
C GLN A 267 -26.38 19.93 -14.44
N SER A 268 -26.28 19.75 -15.76
CA SER A 268 -27.19 18.94 -16.54
C SER A 268 -27.15 17.48 -16.14
N ASN A 269 -28.33 16.88 -16.05
CA ASN A 269 -28.55 15.48 -15.67
C ASN A 269 -28.02 15.11 -14.29
N THR A 270 -27.88 16.09 -13.39
CA THR A 270 -27.42 15.86 -12.02
C THR A 270 -28.59 15.82 -11.04
N ASN A 271 -28.56 14.87 -10.10
CA ASN A 271 -29.48 14.83 -8.97
C ASN A 271 -28.99 15.76 -7.87
N TYR A 272 -29.92 16.44 -7.20
CA TYR A 272 -29.63 17.35 -6.10
C TYR A 272 -30.48 16.99 -4.88
N ARG A 273 -29.90 17.11 -3.69
CA ARG A 273 -30.57 16.94 -2.41
C ARG A 273 -30.58 18.25 -1.67
N LEU A 274 -31.78 18.69 -1.30
CA LEU A 274 -32.04 19.79 -0.40
C LEU A 274 -32.37 19.23 0.99
N SER A 275 -31.75 19.75 2.03
CA SER A 275 -32.13 19.47 3.42
C SER A 275 -32.19 20.73 4.27
N PHE A 276 -33.04 20.73 5.30
CA PHE A 276 -33.12 21.79 6.30
C PHE A 276 -33.85 21.29 7.55
N THR A 277 -33.57 21.89 8.69
CA THR A 277 -34.33 21.71 9.93
C THR A 277 -35.34 22.85 10.07
N ALA A 278 -36.57 22.55 10.47
CA ALA A 278 -37.59 23.56 10.67
C ALA A 278 -38.62 23.19 11.75
N ARG A 279 -39.21 24.22 12.36
CA ARG A 279 -40.43 24.13 13.19
C ARG A 279 -41.27 25.38 13.01
N ALA A 280 -42.52 25.32 13.45
CA ALA A 280 -43.42 26.47 13.49
C ALA A 280 -44.03 26.66 14.88
N GLU A 281 -44.64 27.81 15.14
CA GLU A 281 -45.30 28.07 16.43
C GLU A 281 -46.53 27.15 16.60
N SER A 282 -47.21 26.87 15.49
CA SER A 282 -48.23 25.84 15.39
C SER A 282 -48.20 25.18 14.01
N SER A 283 -48.77 23.97 13.86
CA SER A 283 -48.67 23.22 12.60
C SER A 283 -49.15 24.04 11.38
N ARG A 284 -48.28 24.20 10.36
CA ARG A 284 -48.54 24.96 9.12
C ARG A 284 -47.74 24.42 7.95
N ASN A 285 -48.05 24.86 6.73
CA ASN A 285 -47.19 24.58 5.59
C ASN A 285 -46.02 25.58 5.48
N LEU A 286 -44.93 25.10 4.90
CA LEU A 286 -43.80 25.88 4.42
C LEU A 286 -43.57 25.54 2.96
N ALA A 287 -43.83 26.48 2.06
CA ALA A 287 -43.61 26.29 0.63
C ALA A 287 -42.18 26.68 0.26
N LEU A 288 -41.53 25.85 -0.55
CA LEU A 288 -40.16 26.07 -1.01
C LEU A 288 -40.11 26.01 -2.54
N GLN A 289 -39.34 26.93 -3.14
CA GLN A 289 -39.12 26.98 -4.57
C GLN A 289 -37.63 27.15 -4.93
N LEU A 290 -37.13 26.38 -5.88
CA LEU A 290 -35.96 26.77 -6.67
C LEU A 290 -36.42 27.32 -8.02
N LYS A 291 -35.86 28.47 -8.40
CA LYS A 291 -36.20 29.17 -9.63
C LYS A 291 -34.94 29.69 -10.31
N SER A 292 -34.84 29.42 -11.60
CA SER A 292 -33.85 30.03 -12.50
C SER A 292 -34.44 31.26 -13.19
N ARG A 293 -33.62 32.29 -13.43
CA ARG A 293 -34.03 33.44 -14.24
C ARG A 293 -34.17 33.07 -15.72
N SER A 294 -33.36 32.13 -16.20
CA SER A 294 -33.33 31.67 -17.60
C SER A 294 -34.37 30.58 -17.91
N LEU A 295 -34.64 29.66 -16.98
CA LEU A 295 -35.54 28.51 -17.22
C LEU A 295 -36.88 28.57 -16.47
N GLY A 296 -37.04 29.47 -15.50
CA GLY A 296 -38.25 29.54 -14.68
C GLY A 296 -38.19 28.60 -13.47
N GLY A 297 -39.35 28.08 -13.02
CA GLY A 297 -39.43 27.24 -11.83
C GLY A 297 -38.81 25.86 -12.06
N LEU A 298 -37.85 25.48 -11.20
CA LEU A 298 -37.12 24.21 -11.29
C LEU A 298 -37.65 23.17 -10.31
N PHE A 299 -37.99 23.62 -9.10
CA PHE A 299 -38.49 22.76 -8.02
C PHE A 299 -39.53 23.53 -7.19
N TRP A 300 -40.60 22.85 -6.77
CA TRP A 300 -41.60 23.38 -5.85
C TRP A 300 -42.10 22.27 -4.92
N LYS A 301 -42.07 22.48 -3.61
CA LYS A 301 -42.62 21.53 -2.63
C LYS A 301 -43.16 22.26 -1.40
N ASN A 302 -44.26 21.73 -0.86
CA ASN A 302 -44.79 22.15 0.44
C ASN A 302 -44.35 21.13 1.49
N PHE A 303 -43.83 21.62 2.61
CA PHE A 303 -43.46 20.83 3.78
C PHE A 303 -44.44 21.14 4.92
N GLN A 304 -44.91 20.12 5.61
CA GLN A 304 -45.76 20.28 6.77
C GLN A 304 -44.86 20.47 8.00
N LEU A 305 -44.92 21.64 8.62
CA LEU A 305 -44.20 21.92 9.86
C LEU A 305 -45.09 21.59 11.08
N HIS A 306 -44.43 21.25 12.18
CA HIS A 306 -45.00 21.02 13.50
C HIS A 306 -44.34 21.92 14.56
N ASP A 307 -44.79 21.82 15.82
CA ASP A 307 -44.28 22.61 16.95
C ASP A 307 -42.94 22.07 17.52
N SER A 308 -42.55 20.86 17.10
CA SER A 308 -41.21 20.31 17.30
C SER A 308 -40.29 20.54 16.11
N SER A 309 -39.00 20.71 16.39
CA SER A 309 -37.95 20.80 15.36
C SER A 309 -37.80 19.48 14.63
N GLU A 310 -37.96 19.51 13.31
CA GLU A 310 -37.90 18.35 12.42
C GLU A 310 -36.99 18.62 11.23
N SER A 311 -36.34 17.57 10.72
CA SER A 311 -35.51 17.66 9.52
C SER A 311 -36.30 17.25 8.28
N PHE A 312 -36.23 18.09 7.26
CA PHE A 312 -36.89 17.90 5.98
C PHE A 312 -35.87 17.64 4.88
N VAL A 313 -36.19 16.70 4.00
CA VAL A 313 -35.35 16.36 2.83
C VAL A 313 -36.22 16.34 1.57
N ALA A 314 -35.67 16.84 0.48
CA ALA A 314 -36.23 16.65 -0.85
C ALA A 314 -35.14 16.54 -1.89
N GLU A 315 -35.37 15.68 -2.88
CA GLU A 315 -34.48 15.52 -4.01
C GLU A 315 -35.19 15.93 -5.30
N PHE A 316 -34.40 16.43 -6.25
CA PHE A 316 -34.86 16.72 -7.60
C PHE A 316 -33.71 16.57 -8.60
N THR A 317 -34.06 16.28 -9.85
CA THR A 317 -33.11 16.16 -10.95
C THR A 317 -33.14 17.43 -11.79
N HIS A 318 -31.99 18.01 -12.09
CA HIS A 318 -31.88 19.07 -13.10
C HIS A 318 -31.54 18.46 -14.46
N SER A 319 -32.55 18.20 -15.29
CA SER A 319 -32.38 17.50 -16.58
C SER A 319 -32.08 18.42 -17.78
N SER A 320 -31.92 19.72 -17.57
CA SER A 320 -31.63 20.69 -18.63
C SER A 320 -30.15 21.08 -18.62
N ALA A 321 -29.69 21.81 -19.64
CA ALA A 321 -28.31 22.31 -19.69
C ALA A 321 -27.89 23.06 -18.41
N ASP A 322 -26.57 23.11 -18.17
CA ASP A 322 -25.98 23.80 -17.03
C ASP A 322 -26.47 25.24 -16.88
N ILE A 323 -26.76 25.66 -15.65
CA ILE A 323 -27.25 26.99 -15.30
C ILE A 323 -26.56 27.51 -14.04
N THR A 324 -26.39 28.82 -13.93
CA THR A 324 -25.70 29.48 -12.80
C THR A 324 -26.55 30.57 -12.12
N ASP A 325 -27.82 30.67 -12.50
CA ASP A 325 -28.72 31.76 -12.14
C ASP A 325 -29.90 31.31 -11.25
N VAL A 326 -29.67 30.28 -10.44
CA VAL A 326 -30.71 29.68 -9.58
C VAL A 326 -30.81 30.43 -8.24
N THR A 327 -32.05 30.58 -7.78
CA THR A 327 -32.40 31.15 -6.46
C THR A 327 -33.31 30.18 -5.72
N ILE A 328 -33.01 29.93 -4.44
CA ILE A 328 -33.88 29.21 -3.52
C ILE A 328 -34.76 30.20 -2.73
N HIS A 329 -36.04 29.87 -2.54
CA HIS A 329 -37.02 30.67 -1.82
C HIS A 329 -37.76 29.80 -0.79
N PHE A 330 -37.78 30.25 0.46
CA PHE A 330 -38.68 29.78 1.51
C PHE A 330 -39.81 30.80 1.68
N PHE A 331 -41.06 30.40 1.50
CA PHE A 331 -42.23 31.26 1.59
C PHE A 331 -42.86 31.18 2.98
N LEU A 332 -42.88 32.30 3.67
CA LEU A 332 -43.26 32.42 5.07
C LEU A 332 -44.69 32.97 5.26
N GLY A 333 -45.33 33.51 4.22
CA GLY A 333 -46.71 34.00 4.27
C GLY A 333 -47.79 32.93 4.02
N SER A 334 -49.05 33.36 3.94
CA SER A 334 -50.28 32.60 3.64
C SER A 334 -50.75 31.51 4.62
N GLU A 335 -50.19 31.44 5.82
CA GLU A 335 -50.55 30.42 6.83
C GLU A 335 -50.92 31.04 8.19
N GLY A 336 -51.29 32.32 8.20
CA GLY A 336 -51.62 33.10 9.39
C GLY A 336 -50.39 33.69 10.09
N VAL A 337 -50.65 34.44 11.17
CA VAL A 337 -49.63 34.88 12.13
C VAL A 337 -49.15 33.64 12.89
N ASN A 338 -48.05 33.07 12.41
CA ASN A 338 -47.50 31.80 12.87
C ASN A 338 -46.01 31.74 12.50
N ASP A 339 -45.16 31.88 13.52
CA ASP A 339 -43.72 31.98 13.36
C ASP A 339 -43.10 30.69 12.84
N VAL A 340 -41.94 30.83 12.18
CA VAL A 340 -41.19 29.71 11.61
C VAL A 340 -39.74 29.80 12.06
N TRP A 341 -39.16 28.67 12.44
CA TRP A 341 -37.73 28.54 12.67
C TRP A 341 -37.10 27.66 11.60
N LEU A 342 -35.94 28.07 11.10
CA LEU A 342 -35.16 27.37 10.07
C LEU A 342 -33.72 27.24 10.50
N ASP A 343 -33.09 26.11 10.23
CA ASP A 343 -31.67 25.90 10.46
C ASP A 343 -31.10 24.83 9.51
N ASN A 344 -29.78 24.75 9.40
CA ASN A 344 -29.03 23.71 8.69
C ASN A 344 -29.47 23.50 7.23
N ILE A 345 -29.64 24.58 6.47
CA ILE A 345 -30.10 24.52 5.08
C ILE A 345 -28.94 24.12 4.15
N THR A 346 -29.06 22.99 3.46
CA THR A 346 -28.05 22.50 2.52
C THR A 346 -28.65 22.13 1.17
N LEU A 347 -27.88 22.34 0.10
CA LEU A 347 -28.18 21.87 -1.25
C LEU A 347 -26.91 21.27 -1.85
N SER A 348 -26.87 19.96 -2.07
CA SER A 348 -25.68 19.28 -2.58
C SER A 348 -25.99 18.38 -3.78
N LYS A 349 -24.97 18.07 -4.59
CA LYS A 349 -25.08 17.05 -5.63
C LYS A 349 -25.28 15.69 -4.97
N VAL A 350 -26.16 14.89 -5.56
CA VAL A 350 -26.29 13.47 -5.24
C VAL A 350 -25.57 12.73 -6.35
N ALA A 351 -24.55 11.95 -6.01
CA ALA A 351 -23.90 11.04 -6.93
C ALA A 351 -24.97 10.24 -7.70
N THR A 352 -24.87 10.20 -9.02
CA THR A 352 -25.82 9.50 -9.88
C THR A 352 -25.89 8.04 -9.45
N GLY A 353 -27.02 7.66 -8.85
CA GLY A 353 -27.29 6.30 -8.40
C GLY A 353 -26.87 5.99 -6.97
N SER A 354 -27.02 6.90 -6.00
CA SER A 354 -26.70 6.68 -4.58
C SER A 354 -27.10 5.27 -4.13
N ASN A 355 -26.13 4.36 -4.14
CA ASN A 355 -26.34 3.01 -3.72
C ASN A 355 -26.43 3.10 -2.21
N THR A 356 -27.63 3.08 -1.65
CA THR A 356 -27.81 3.25 -0.20
C THR A 356 -27.29 2.05 0.61
N SER A 357 -26.85 0.99 -0.09
CA SER A 357 -26.06 -0.08 0.50
C SER A 357 -24.56 0.24 0.59
N TRP A 358 -24.07 1.33 -0.02
CA TRP A 358 -22.67 1.75 0.01
C TRP A 358 -22.45 2.86 1.04
N ILE A 359 -21.75 2.54 2.12
CA ILE A 359 -21.60 3.39 3.30
C ILE A 359 -20.13 3.67 3.53
N PRO A 360 -19.66 4.92 3.59
CA PRO A 360 -18.27 5.20 3.91
C PRO A 360 -17.86 4.59 5.26
N GLN A 361 -16.73 3.91 5.32
CA GLN A 361 -16.21 3.33 6.56
C GLN A 361 -16.10 4.39 7.67
N GLY A 362 -16.39 3.95 8.90
CA GLY A 362 -16.32 4.81 10.08
C GLY A 362 -17.43 5.86 10.18
N ARG A 363 -18.40 5.88 9.26
CA ARG A 363 -19.56 6.79 9.30
C ARG A 363 -20.81 6.09 9.82
N PRO A 364 -21.56 6.70 10.74
CA PRO A 364 -22.86 6.17 11.14
C PRO A 364 -23.86 6.28 9.99
N PHE A 365 -24.83 5.37 9.94
CA PHE A 365 -25.93 5.41 8.98
C PHE A 365 -27.29 5.15 9.63
N ALA A 366 -28.36 5.57 8.95
CA ALA A 366 -29.71 5.46 9.45
C ALA A 366 -30.48 4.33 8.76
N ILE A 367 -31.30 3.65 9.54
CA ILE A 367 -32.28 2.69 9.06
C ILE A 367 -33.67 3.08 9.57
N LEU A 368 -34.68 2.86 8.72
CA LEU A 368 -36.09 3.09 9.06
C LEU A 368 -36.88 1.79 8.84
N PRO A 369 -36.92 0.90 9.85
CA PRO A 369 -37.60 -0.39 9.73
C PRO A 369 -39.13 -0.22 9.81
N GLU A 370 -39.87 -1.00 9.01
CA GLU A 370 -41.34 -1.02 9.03
C GLU A 370 -41.91 -1.81 10.22
N LEU A 371 -41.09 -2.58 10.94
CA LEU A 371 -41.49 -3.46 12.03
C LEU A 371 -40.56 -3.28 13.24
N ASP A 372 -41.12 -3.39 14.45
CA ASP A 372 -40.28 -3.50 15.65
C ASP A 372 -39.53 -4.83 15.66
N GLY A 373 -38.28 -4.81 16.12
CA GLY A 373 -37.47 -6.02 16.25
C GLY A 373 -36.03 -5.72 16.64
N THR A 374 -35.17 -6.72 16.51
CA THR A 374 -33.72 -6.56 16.66
C THR A 374 -33.11 -6.50 15.26
N VAL A 375 -32.40 -5.41 14.98
CA VAL A 375 -31.58 -5.29 13.78
C VAL A 375 -30.16 -5.73 14.14
N MET A 376 -29.68 -6.76 13.44
CA MET A 376 -28.31 -7.27 13.56
C MET A 376 -27.50 -6.83 12.35
N PHE A 377 -26.28 -6.39 12.61
CA PHE A 377 -25.29 -6.09 11.60
C PHE A 377 -24.17 -7.12 11.74
N SER A 378 -24.15 -8.06 10.79
CA SER A 378 -23.34 -9.27 10.85
C SER A 378 -22.36 -9.31 9.70
N LYS A 379 -21.13 -9.81 9.92
CA LYS A 379 -20.15 -9.97 8.84
C LYS A 379 -20.77 -10.82 7.73
N TRP A 380 -20.62 -10.38 6.47
CA TRP A 380 -21.13 -11.13 5.34
C TRP A 380 -20.18 -12.29 5.05
N TYR A 381 -20.64 -13.52 5.23
CA TYR A 381 -19.87 -14.71 4.85
C TYR A 381 -20.38 -15.37 3.57
N GLN A 382 -21.59 -15.00 3.13
CA GLN A 382 -22.43 -15.77 2.21
C GLN A 382 -23.59 -14.95 1.63
N PRO A 383 -24.00 -15.16 0.36
CA PRO A 383 -25.34 -14.81 -0.09
C PRO A 383 -26.33 -15.75 0.62
N VAL A 384 -26.89 -15.30 1.74
CA VAL A 384 -27.67 -16.18 2.62
C VAL A 384 -29.04 -16.49 2.00
N VAL A 385 -29.19 -17.70 1.43
CA VAL A 385 -30.49 -18.21 0.98
C VAL A 385 -31.24 -18.78 2.19
N ASN A 386 -31.98 -17.91 2.89
CA ASN A 386 -32.70 -18.15 4.16
C ASN A 386 -31.81 -18.13 5.42
N PRO A 387 -31.47 -16.94 5.94
CA PRO A 387 -30.65 -16.82 7.14
C PRO A 387 -31.28 -17.44 8.38
N ASP A 388 -30.50 -18.25 9.10
CA ASP A 388 -30.81 -18.66 10.47
C ASP A 388 -30.44 -17.51 11.43
N VAL A 389 -31.39 -17.13 12.27
CA VAL A 389 -31.21 -16.09 13.29
C VAL A 389 -30.07 -16.45 14.25
N THR A 390 -29.89 -17.73 14.55
CA THR A 390 -28.82 -18.19 15.48
C THR A 390 -27.44 -17.94 14.88
N GLU A 391 -27.23 -18.33 13.63
CA GLU A 391 -25.98 -18.13 12.89
C GLU A 391 -25.65 -16.63 12.77
N LEU A 392 -26.59 -15.83 12.26
CA LEU A 392 -26.39 -14.38 12.13
C LEU A 392 -26.10 -13.69 13.46
N SER A 393 -26.73 -14.13 14.55
CA SER A 393 -26.48 -13.58 15.88
C SER A 393 -25.06 -13.87 16.39
N SER A 394 -24.49 -15.02 16.02
CA SER A 394 -23.11 -15.36 16.39
C SER A 394 -22.06 -14.55 15.60
N LEU A 395 -22.45 -14.06 14.42
CA LEU A 395 -21.62 -13.27 13.51
C LEU A 395 -21.91 -11.75 13.61
N ALA A 396 -22.82 -11.35 14.50
CA ALA A 396 -23.21 -9.97 14.69
C ALA A 396 -22.05 -9.18 15.30
N VAL A 397 -21.55 -8.19 14.57
CA VAL A 397 -20.55 -7.24 15.07
C VAL A 397 -21.24 -6.19 15.94
N THR A 398 -22.49 -5.84 15.60
CA THR A 398 -23.35 -5.00 16.43
C THR A 398 -24.82 -5.37 16.26
N SER A 399 -25.65 -5.01 17.23
CA SER A 399 -27.10 -5.18 17.16
C SER A 399 -27.81 -4.07 17.91
N ILE A 400 -28.96 -3.62 17.38
CA ILE A 400 -29.80 -2.60 18.01
C ILE A 400 -31.26 -3.06 18.06
N THR A 401 -31.96 -2.66 19.11
CA THR A 401 -33.42 -2.77 19.16
C THR A 401 -34.00 -1.63 18.35
N ALA A 402 -34.78 -1.95 17.30
CA ALA A 402 -35.36 -0.97 16.42
C ALA A 402 -36.88 -0.87 16.59
N GLY A 403 -37.40 0.36 16.64
CA GLY A 403 -38.83 0.66 16.64
C GLY A 403 -39.37 0.87 15.23
N ALA A 404 -40.57 0.36 14.95
CA ALA A 404 -41.25 0.53 13.68
C ALA A 404 -41.47 2.03 13.38
N GLY A 405 -41.07 2.47 12.18
CA GLY A 405 -41.23 3.86 11.74
C GLY A 405 -40.35 4.88 12.48
N MET A 406 -39.41 4.42 13.30
CA MET A 406 -38.42 5.27 13.98
C MET A 406 -37.10 5.25 13.22
N THR A 407 -36.42 6.39 13.12
CA THR A 407 -35.03 6.43 12.64
C THR A 407 -34.13 5.79 13.68
N ASN A 408 -33.36 4.78 13.30
CA ASN A 408 -32.37 4.12 14.15
C ASN A 408 -30.99 4.30 13.54
N ILE A 409 -30.00 4.64 14.35
CA ILE A 409 -28.63 4.93 13.90
C ILE A 409 -27.74 3.73 14.22
N ILE A 410 -26.96 3.29 13.24
CA ILE A 410 -25.91 2.28 13.39
C ILE A 410 -24.58 3.00 13.30
N ASP A 411 -23.77 2.90 14.35
CA ASP A 411 -22.39 3.40 14.38
C ASP A 411 -21.44 2.34 13.80
N THR A 412 -20.60 2.75 12.85
CA THR A 412 -19.61 1.90 12.19
C THR A 412 -18.17 2.34 12.49
N GLY A 413 -17.98 3.30 13.42
CA GLY A 413 -16.69 3.93 13.73
C GLY A 413 -15.53 2.97 13.97
N THR A 414 -15.78 1.84 14.62
CA THR A 414 -14.76 0.82 14.93
C THR A 414 -14.83 -0.41 14.02
N MET A 415 -15.66 -0.37 12.97
CA MET A 415 -15.89 -1.51 12.10
C MET A 415 -14.89 -1.52 10.95
N GLU A 416 -14.44 -2.71 10.59
CA GLU A 416 -13.65 -2.94 9.37
C GLU A 416 -14.49 -2.61 8.13
N SER A 417 -13.82 -2.20 7.05
CA SER A 417 -14.46 -2.10 5.75
C SER A 417 -14.85 -3.49 5.22
N GLY A 418 -15.76 -3.53 4.26
CA GLY A 418 -16.21 -4.76 3.62
C GLY A 418 -17.72 -4.96 3.67
N THR A 419 -18.17 -6.16 3.31
CA THR A 419 -19.60 -6.46 3.17
C THR A 419 -20.20 -6.99 4.47
N TYR A 420 -21.41 -6.53 4.78
CA TYR A 420 -22.17 -6.85 5.96
C TYR A 420 -23.62 -7.16 5.62
N ASN A 421 -24.25 -7.98 6.46
CA ASN A 421 -25.66 -8.30 6.43
C ASN A 421 -26.41 -7.49 7.49
N LEU A 422 -27.34 -6.66 7.03
CA LEU A 422 -28.32 -5.98 7.85
C LEU A 422 -29.59 -6.83 7.92
N THR A 423 -29.87 -7.41 9.09
CA THR A 423 -31.00 -8.34 9.27
C THR A 423 -31.93 -7.86 10.38
N LEU A 424 -33.22 -7.73 10.09
CA LEU A 424 -34.26 -7.45 11.08
C LEU A 424 -34.90 -8.76 11.49
N THR A 425 -34.92 -9.00 12.80
CA THR A 425 -35.56 -10.18 13.39
C THR A 425 -36.64 -9.79 14.38
N LYS A 426 -37.73 -10.56 14.41
CA LYS A 426 -38.82 -10.41 15.36
C LYS A 426 -39.22 -11.78 15.88
N ASN A 427 -39.25 -11.96 17.20
CA ASN A 427 -39.60 -13.24 17.84
C ASN A 427 -38.81 -14.45 17.31
N GLY A 428 -37.53 -14.26 16.99
CA GLY A 428 -36.65 -15.32 16.47
C GLY A 428 -36.87 -15.69 15.00
N VAL A 429 -37.55 -14.83 14.22
CA VAL A 429 -37.76 -15.01 12.77
C VAL A 429 -37.14 -13.83 12.03
N VAL A 430 -36.51 -14.09 10.87
CA VAL A 430 -36.03 -13.05 9.96
C VAL A 430 -37.20 -12.43 9.21
N GLU A 431 -37.39 -11.12 9.39
CA GLU A 431 -38.48 -10.35 8.78
C GLU A 431 -37.98 -9.54 7.56
N ALA A 432 -36.74 -9.06 7.61
CA ALA A 432 -36.10 -8.36 6.51
C ALA A 432 -34.59 -8.60 6.49
N PHE A 433 -34.00 -8.50 5.31
CA PHE A 433 -32.58 -8.72 5.05
C PHE A 433 -32.09 -7.77 3.94
N GLN A 434 -30.93 -7.14 4.13
CA GLN A 434 -30.29 -6.26 3.17
C GLN A 434 -28.76 -6.38 3.27
N GLU A 435 -28.10 -6.50 2.13
CA GLU A 435 -26.63 -6.40 2.07
C GLU A 435 -26.22 -4.92 2.10
N VAL A 436 -25.15 -4.63 2.85
CA VAL A 436 -24.55 -3.31 3.00
C VAL A 436 -23.03 -3.47 2.87
N HIS A 437 -22.38 -2.56 2.16
CA HIS A 437 -20.94 -2.49 2.00
C HIS A 437 -20.40 -1.25 2.72
N LEU A 438 -19.51 -1.47 3.69
CA LEU A 438 -18.72 -0.41 4.31
C LEU A 438 -17.50 -0.15 3.43
N ALA A 439 -17.55 0.94 2.67
CA ALA A 439 -16.56 1.33 1.69
C ALA A 439 -15.22 1.63 2.36
N PHE A 440 -14.15 1.08 1.80
CA PHE A 440 -12.79 1.35 2.26
C PHE A 440 -12.40 2.81 2.00
N THR A 441 -12.12 3.57 3.07
CA THR A 441 -11.75 5.00 2.98
C THR A 441 -10.35 5.29 3.49
N THR A 442 -9.73 4.36 4.23
CA THR A 442 -8.48 4.60 4.93
C THR A 442 -7.52 3.42 4.74
N PRO A 443 -6.38 3.61 4.05
CA PRO A 443 -5.36 2.58 3.91
C PRO A 443 -4.80 2.12 5.26
N PRO A 444 -4.46 0.82 5.43
CA PRO A 444 -3.81 0.35 6.65
C PRO A 444 -2.40 0.94 6.80
N LEU A 445 -2.15 1.61 7.92
CA LEU A 445 -0.85 2.19 8.27
C LEU A 445 -0.16 1.38 9.37
N SER A 446 1.17 1.33 9.32
CA SER A 446 1.98 0.57 10.28
C SER A 446 1.90 1.15 11.69
N GLN A 447 1.63 0.26 12.63
CA GLN A 447 1.71 0.53 14.07
C GLN A 447 3.09 0.17 14.65
N ASP A 448 3.94 -0.46 13.84
CA ASP A 448 5.20 -1.05 14.28
C ASP A 448 6.42 -0.25 13.82
N TYR A 449 6.29 0.55 12.76
CA TYR A 449 7.42 1.25 12.13
C TYR A 449 7.15 2.74 11.85
N GLU A 450 8.23 3.52 11.85
CA GLU A 450 8.35 4.87 11.28
C GLU A 450 9.51 4.85 10.27
N VAL A 451 9.34 5.48 9.10
CA VAL A 451 10.36 5.49 8.06
C VAL A 451 10.58 6.90 7.54
N SER A 452 11.84 7.32 7.54
CA SER A 452 12.25 8.56 6.90
C SER A 452 13.44 8.35 5.96
N VAL A 453 13.53 9.22 4.97
CA VAL A 453 14.65 9.28 4.03
C VAL A 453 15.34 10.63 4.12
N VAL A 454 16.67 10.61 4.11
CA VAL A 454 17.51 11.81 4.10
C VAL A 454 18.18 11.92 2.74
N GLN A 455 17.89 13.00 2.02
CA GLN A 455 18.45 13.31 0.70
C GLN A 455 18.79 14.80 0.63
N GLY A 456 20.01 15.14 0.19
CA GLY A 456 20.44 16.54 0.05
C GLY A 456 20.43 17.36 1.35
N GLY A 457 20.41 16.71 2.53
CA GLY A 457 20.31 17.35 3.84
C GLY A 457 18.87 17.59 4.35
N SER A 458 17.86 17.23 3.56
CA SER A 458 16.44 17.26 3.95
C SER A 458 15.99 15.87 4.38
N THR A 459 15.17 15.80 5.43
CA THR A 459 14.52 14.57 5.90
C THR A 459 13.05 14.58 5.48
N ASN A 460 12.60 13.52 4.80
CA ASN A 460 11.20 13.31 4.44
C ASN A 460 10.69 12.06 5.14
N GLU A 461 9.58 12.18 5.87
CA GLU A 461 8.84 11.03 6.40
C GLU A 461 8.05 10.36 5.28
N LEU A 462 8.01 9.04 5.28
CA LEU A 462 7.26 8.24 4.31
C LEU A 462 6.00 7.66 4.94
N THR A 463 4.96 7.50 4.13
CA THR A 463 3.82 6.66 4.50
C THR A 463 4.28 5.21 4.63
N VAL A 464 4.04 4.61 5.79
CA VAL A 464 4.36 3.20 6.06
C VAL A 464 3.06 2.41 6.08
N TYR A 465 2.87 1.57 5.08
CA TYR A 465 1.72 0.69 5.00
C TYR A 465 1.97 -0.61 5.76
N TYR A 466 0.89 -1.33 6.03
CA TYR A 466 0.91 -2.53 6.86
C TYR A 466 -0.06 -3.58 6.37
N SER A 467 0.32 -4.84 6.52
CA SER A 467 -0.53 -5.98 6.23
C SER A 467 -0.26 -7.10 7.24
N TYR A 468 -1.30 -7.84 7.59
CA TYR A 468 -1.24 -8.91 8.59
C TYR A 468 -2.14 -10.09 8.24
N GLY A 469 -1.72 -11.27 8.69
CA GLY A 469 -2.52 -12.48 8.54
C GLY A 469 -3.75 -12.48 9.42
N ARG A 470 -4.95 -12.53 8.81
CA ARG A 470 -6.24 -12.64 9.51
C ARG A 470 -6.53 -14.04 10.02
N ASP A 471 -7.16 -14.18 11.18
CA ASP A 471 -7.49 -15.49 11.75
C ASP A 471 -8.40 -16.33 10.85
N GLU A 472 -9.29 -15.67 10.10
CA GLU A 472 -10.33 -16.32 9.31
C GLU A 472 -10.31 -15.88 7.84
N TYR A 473 -10.40 -16.85 6.93
CA TYR A 473 -10.60 -16.63 5.48
C TYR A 473 -11.82 -17.38 4.96
N ILE A 474 -12.56 -16.74 4.06
CA ILE A 474 -13.76 -17.30 3.44
C ILE A 474 -13.36 -18.07 2.17
N GLN A 475 -13.65 -19.38 2.13
CA GLN A 475 -13.35 -20.23 0.99
C GLN A 475 -14.60 -20.78 0.30
N TYR A 476 -14.64 -20.65 -1.03
CA TYR A 476 -15.63 -21.27 -1.93
C TYR A 476 -15.05 -22.46 -2.69
N ASP A 477 -15.90 -23.46 -3.00
CA ASP A 477 -15.57 -24.57 -3.89
C ASP A 477 -15.64 -24.18 -5.37
N TRP A 478 -15.36 -25.16 -6.22
CA TRP A 478 -15.42 -25.06 -7.67
C TRP A 478 -16.82 -24.78 -8.24
N ASN A 479 -17.88 -25.08 -7.48
CA ASN A 479 -19.27 -24.77 -7.81
C ASN A 479 -19.73 -23.46 -7.13
N LEU A 480 -18.78 -22.68 -6.60
CA LEU A 480 -19.01 -21.46 -5.83
C LEU A 480 -19.92 -21.66 -4.62
N GLN A 481 -19.92 -22.87 -4.08
CA GLN A 481 -20.56 -23.18 -2.82
C GLN A 481 -19.59 -22.93 -1.66
N PRO A 482 -20.10 -22.56 -0.48
CA PRO A 482 -19.28 -22.30 0.69
C PRO A 482 -18.74 -23.62 1.18
N ILE A 483 -17.45 -23.69 1.45
CA ILE A 483 -16.89 -24.88 2.09
C ILE A 483 -16.69 -24.64 3.58
N ALA A 484 -15.95 -23.58 3.92
CA ALA A 484 -15.50 -23.33 5.27
C ALA A 484 -15.01 -21.89 5.45
N THR A 485 -15.08 -21.43 6.70
CA THR A 485 -14.17 -20.40 7.22
C THR A 485 -12.90 -21.12 7.67
N ARG A 486 -11.77 -20.85 7.01
CA ARG A 486 -10.49 -21.46 7.40
C ARG A 486 -9.85 -20.65 8.50
N VAL A 487 -9.56 -21.30 9.63
CA VAL A 487 -8.76 -20.72 10.71
C VAL A 487 -7.29 -21.03 10.47
N TYR A 488 -6.44 -20.01 10.43
CA TYR A 488 -5.01 -20.17 10.16
C TYR A 488 -4.18 -19.73 11.37
N SER A 489 -3.88 -20.63 12.29
CA SER A 489 -3.27 -20.29 13.59
C SER A 489 -1.75 -20.43 13.67
N ASP A 490 -1.10 -20.98 12.64
CA ASP A 490 0.34 -21.26 12.66
C ASP A 490 1.05 -20.59 11.48
N ARG A 491 1.48 -19.34 11.68
CA ARG A 491 2.08 -18.47 10.65
C ARG A 491 3.51 -18.14 11.06
N GLY A 492 4.45 -18.25 10.13
CA GLY A 492 5.86 -17.94 10.41
C GLY A 492 6.00 -16.43 10.58
N MET A 493 5.92 -15.71 9.46
CA MET A 493 5.68 -14.27 9.44
C MET A 493 4.19 -13.99 9.73
N THR A 494 3.88 -13.12 10.69
CA THR A 494 2.51 -12.79 11.10
C THR A 494 2.02 -11.46 10.53
N ALA A 495 2.94 -10.54 10.28
CA ALA A 495 2.72 -9.25 9.66
C ALA A 495 3.96 -8.79 8.89
N HIS A 496 3.82 -7.76 8.07
CA HIS A 496 4.95 -6.95 7.60
C HIS A 496 4.49 -5.55 7.28
N SER A 497 5.45 -4.64 7.28
CA SER A 497 5.25 -3.26 6.86
C SER A 497 6.05 -2.97 5.59
N TRP A 498 5.65 -1.95 4.84
CA TRP A 498 6.45 -1.46 3.72
C TRP A 498 6.32 0.05 3.53
N ALA A 499 7.36 0.62 2.93
CA ALA A 499 7.44 2.01 2.49
C ALA A 499 8.41 2.08 1.31
N GLY A 500 8.30 3.12 0.50
CA GLY A 500 9.17 3.28 -0.66
C GLY A 500 9.22 4.70 -1.15
N CYS A 501 10.18 4.95 -2.04
CA CYS A 501 10.27 6.21 -2.77
C CYS A 501 11.02 5.98 -4.09
N SER A 502 10.96 6.96 -4.99
CA SER A 502 11.79 6.95 -6.19
C SER A 502 13.13 7.64 -5.91
N LEU A 503 14.22 7.09 -6.45
CA LEU A 503 15.59 7.58 -6.21
C LEU A 503 16.21 8.09 -7.51
N ASP A 504 16.59 9.36 -7.54
CA ASP A 504 17.44 9.99 -8.58
C ASP A 504 18.88 10.24 -8.10
N SER A 505 19.13 10.09 -6.80
CA SER A 505 20.46 10.11 -6.17
C SER A 505 20.49 9.15 -4.97
N PRO A 506 21.68 8.89 -4.39
CA PRO A 506 21.76 8.14 -3.13
C PRO A 506 20.92 8.77 -2.02
N ILE A 507 20.26 7.93 -1.22
CA ILE A 507 19.47 8.31 -0.04
C ILE A 507 19.94 7.56 1.20
N GLN A 508 19.83 8.18 2.37
CA GLN A 508 19.91 7.46 3.64
C GLN A 508 18.51 7.13 4.13
N VAL A 509 18.23 5.85 4.33
CA VAL A 509 16.97 5.35 4.87
C VAL A 509 17.12 5.15 6.38
N ARG A 510 16.11 5.57 7.13
CA ARG A 510 16.02 5.42 8.58
C ARG A 510 14.72 4.70 8.91
N VAL A 511 14.81 3.51 9.47
CA VAL A 511 13.69 2.65 9.86
C VAL A 511 13.67 2.54 11.37
N LYS A 512 12.72 3.22 12.01
CA LYS A 512 12.56 3.20 13.46
C LYS A 512 11.47 2.21 13.85
N VAL A 513 11.82 1.28 14.73
CA VAL A 513 10.90 0.32 15.33
C VAL A 513 10.18 0.99 16.51
N ARG A 514 8.85 0.96 16.50
CA ARG A 514 8.01 1.50 17.57
C ARG A 514 7.99 0.54 18.76
N ASN A 515 7.83 1.10 19.96
CA ASN A 515 7.71 0.30 21.18
C ASN A 515 6.43 -0.56 21.15
N GLY A 516 6.58 -1.86 21.36
CA GLY A 516 5.46 -2.81 21.33
C GLY A 516 5.26 -3.52 19.98
N ALA A 517 6.14 -3.29 18.99
CA ALA A 517 6.11 -4.02 17.73
C ALA A 517 6.18 -5.53 17.96
N GLU A 518 5.21 -6.26 17.43
CA GLU A 518 5.11 -7.71 17.65
C GLU A 518 6.29 -8.43 16.99
N GLY A 519 6.90 -9.37 17.72
CA GLY A 519 8.04 -10.14 17.21
C GLY A 519 9.34 -9.33 17.07
N ILE A 520 9.45 -8.17 17.73
CA ILE A 520 10.68 -7.37 17.73
C ILE A 520 11.04 -6.88 19.14
N SER A 521 12.17 -7.35 19.66
CA SER A 521 12.69 -6.96 20.97
C SER A 521 13.48 -5.65 20.91
N LEU A 522 13.19 -4.70 21.82
CA LEU A 522 13.98 -3.48 22.02
C LEU A 522 14.78 -3.51 23.34
N PRO A 523 15.99 -2.92 23.41
CA PRO A 523 16.71 -2.30 22.29
C PRO A 523 17.21 -3.34 21.28
N LEU A 524 17.31 -2.92 20.02
CA LEU A 524 17.85 -3.74 18.93
C LEU A 524 19.30 -4.11 19.23
N GLN A 525 19.63 -5.40 19.07
CA GLN A 525 20.96 -5.96 19.28
C GLN A 525 21.73 -6.08 17.96
N SER A 526 21.05 -6.46 16.89
CA SER A 526 21.60 -6.53 15.53
C SER A 526 20.57 -6.08 14.49
N ALA A 527 21.01 -5.86 13.26
CA ALA A 527 20.16 -5.55 12.13
C ALA A 527 20.84 -5.99 10.83
N LYS A 528 20.05 -6.35 9.82
CA LYS A 528 20.55 -6.76 8.52
C LYS A 528 19.64 -6.22 7.41
N ILE A 529 20.25 -5.78 6.31
CA ILE A 529 19.55 -5.47 5.06
C ILE A 529 19.73 -6.66 4.13
N LEU A 530 18.62 -7.24 3.69
CA LEU A 530 18.60 -8.35 2.75
C LEU A 530 18.08 -7.87 1.38
N PRO A 531 18.62 -8.36 0.26
CA PRO A 531 19.62 -9.43 0.20
C PRO A 531 21.04 -8.99 0.56
N SER A 532 21.81 -9.86 1.23
CA SER A 532 23.22 -9.59 1.60
C SER A 532 24.10 -9.34 0.37
N SER A 533 23.71 -9.87 -0.79
CA SER A 533 24.41 -9.70 -2.05
C SER A 533 24.47 -8.26 -2.56
N TYR A 534 23.63 -7.37 -2.02
CA TYR A 534 23.67 -5.95 -2.33
C TYR A 534 24.76 -5.20 -1.57
N ASP A 535 25.40 -5.85 -0.59
CA ASP A 535 26.48 -5.30 0.25
C ASP A 535 26.10 -3.93 0.86
N ILE A 536 24.88 -3.85 1.42
CA ILE A 536 24.36 -2.64 2.05
C ILE A 536 24.60 -2.73 3.56
N PRO A 537 25.61 -2.03 4.11
CA PRO A 537 25.81 -1.97 5.54
C PRO A 537 24.70 -1.15 6.22
N CYS A 538 24.33 -1.56 7.44
CA CYS A 538 23.45 -0.79 8.30
C CYS A 538 24.03 -0.60 9.71
N SER A 539 23.51 0.40 10.41
CA SER A 539 23.84 0.68 11.81
C SER A 539 22.58 0.90 12.64
N ILE A 540 22.66 0.67 13.95
CA ILE A 540 21.58 0.95 14.89
C ILE A 540 21.87 2.26 15.63
N GLU A 541 20.93 3.20 15.57
CA GLU A 541 20.92 4.45 16.31
C GLU A 541 19.83 4.42 17.39
N GLY A 542 20.10 4.99 18.57
CA GLY A 542 19.11 5.09 19.65
C GLY A 542 18.66 3.77 20.30
N GLY A 543 19.07 2.63 19.74
CA GLY A 543 18.61 1.29 20.15
C GLY A 543 17.29 0.88 19.50
N ASP A 544 16.71 1.69 18.61
CA ASP A 544 15.41 1.43 17.97
C ASP A 544 15.40 1.75 16.46
N THR A 545 16.44 2.40 15.94
CA THR A 545 16.45 2.91 14.57
C THR A 545 17.55 2.27 13.75
N ILE A 546 17.19 1.57 12.67
CA ILE A 546 18.10 0.97 11.70
C ILE A 546 18.35 2.00 10.59
N VAL A 547 19.61 2.29 10.29
CA VAL A 547 20.03 3.29 9.30
C VAL A 547 20.92 2.65 8.25
N PHE A 548 20.61 2.87 6.97
CA PHE A 548 21.40 2.38 5.84
C PHE A 548 21.33 3.34 4.65
N THR A 549 22.20 3.15 3.65
CA THR A 549 22.23 3.99 2.44
C THR A 549 21.91 3.15 1.23
N LEU A 550 20.95 3.61 0.43
CA LEU A 550 20.69 3.09 -0.91
C LEU A 550 21.32 4.01 -1.93
N ASN A 551 22.27 3.49 -2.70
CA ASN A 551 22.97 4.23 -3.75
C ASN A 551 22.31 4.09 -5.13
N ARG A 552 21.38 3.15 -5.27
CA ARG A 552 20.63 2.83 -6.48
C ARG A 552 19.23 2.32 -6.11
N PRO A 553 18.26 2.32 -7.05
CA PRO A 553 16.92 1.79 -6.83
C PRO A 553 16.86 0.29 -6.50
N GLU A 554 16.91 -0.06 -5.22
CA GLU A 554 16.84 -1.45 -4.76
C GLU A 554 15.63 -1.71 -3.88
N LYS A 555 15.10 -2.94 -3.97
CA LYS A 555 14.09 -3.46 -3.04
C LYS A 555 14.78 -4.32 -2.01
N VAL A 556 14.60 -4.00 -0.73
CA VAL A 556 15.29 -4.67 0.37
C VAL A 556 14.35 -5.00 1.52
N ALA A 557 14.63 -6.09 2.23
CA ALA A 557 14.03 -6.39 3.51
C ALA A 557 14.96 -5.93 4.64
N VAL A 558 14.39 -5.29 5.65
CA VAL A 558 15.07 -4.80 6.84
C VAL A 558 14.70 -5.72 7.99
N ILE A 559 15.69 -6.46 8.48
CA ILE A 559 15.50 -7.46 9.54
C ILE A 559 16.13 -6.96 10.83
N ALA A 560 15.27 -6.62 11.79
CA ALA A 560 15.67 -6.31 13.15
C ALA A 560 16.13 -7.58 13.88
N ASN A 561 17.13 -7.47 14.75
CA ASN A 561 17.66 -8.57 15.57
C ASN A 561 18.00 -9.83 14.74
N TYR A 562 18.55 -9.62 13.54
CA TYR A 562 18.85 -10.68 12.57
C TYR A 562 19.77 -11.77 13.14
N ASP A 563 20.88 -11.38 13.76
CA ASP A 563 21.86 -12.34 14.30
C ASP A 563 21.23 -13.18 15.42
N GLU A 564 20.38 -12.56 16.26
CA GLU A 564 19.65 -13.26 17.32
C GLU A 564 18.63 -14.25 16.75
N ALA A 565 17.92 -13.87 15.68
CA ALA A 565 17.00 -14.77 14.99
C ALA A 565 17.75 -15.94 14.34
N MET A 566 18.87 -15.69 13.65
CA MET A 566 19.70 -16.72 13.00
C MET A 566 20.32 -17.69 14.00
N ALA A 567 20.81 -17.21 15.15
CA ALA A 567 21.45 -18.03 16.18
C ALA A 567 20.55 -19.16 16.70
N ILE A 568 19.23 -18.98 16.70
CA ILE A 568 18.26 -20.01 17.08
C ILE A 568 18.37 -21.21 16.13
N TYR A 569 18.42 -20.96 14.81
CA TYR A 569 18.49 -21.99 13.79
C TYR A 569 19.90 -22.61 13.71
N GLU A 570 20.95 -21.80 13.83
CA GLU A 570 22.34 -22.28 13.91
C GLU A 570 22.55 -23.25 15.08
N THR A 571 22.00 -22.92 16.25
CA THR A 571 22.09 -23.80 17.44
C THR A 571 21.39 -25.13 17.20
N ARG A 572 20.24 -25.12 16.51
CA ARG A 572 19.48 -26.33 16.18
C ARG A 572 20.14 -27.15 15.07
N ALA A 573 20.91 -26.52 14.20
CA ALA A 573 21.63 -27.19 13.13
C ALA A 573 22.82 -28.05 13.60
N VAL A 574 23.29 -27.87 14.84
CA VAL A 574 24.47 -28.61 15.35
C VAL A 574 24.23 -30.12 15.33
N GLY A 575 24.96 -30.83 14.47
CA GLY A 575 24.86 -32.29 14.31
C GLY A 575 23.66 -32.75 13.49
N HIS A 576 22.90 -31.82 12.91
CA HIS A 576 21.80 -32.11 11.99
C HIS A 576 22.35 -32.69 10.67
N VAL A 577 21.65 -33.68 10.14
CA VAL A 577 21.93 -34.27 8.82
C VAL A 577 20.62 -34.26 8.03
N PRO A 578 20.61 -33.72 6.79
CA PRO A 578 19.39 -33.70 5.98
C PRO A 578 18.82 -35.10 5.73
N VAL A 579 17.49 -35.22 5.83
CA VAL A 579 16.77 -36.49 5.63
C VAL A 579 16.79 -36.90 4.16
N GLN A 580 16.87 -38.22 3.94
CA GLN A 580 16.71 -38.83 2.63
C GLN A 580 15.26 -39.26 2.39
N SER A 581 14.65 -38.76 1.32
CA SER A 581 13.28 -39.03 0.84
C SER A 581 12.98 -40.51 0.62
N TRP A 582 13.94 -41.29 0.14
CA TRP A 582 13.71 -42.69 -0.26
C TRP A 582 13.95 -43.72 0.85
N THR A 583 14.26 -43.26 2.06
CA THR A 583 14.40 -44.17 3.19
C THR A 583 13.06 -44.84 3.52
N ASN A 584 13.09 -46.17 3.71
CA ASN A 584 11.89 -46.95 4.05
C ASN A 584 11.20 -46.48 5.33
N ASP A 585 11.85 -45.62 6.12
CA ASP A 585 11.41 -45.17 7.43
C ASP A 585 11.44 -43.64 7.60
N TYR A 586 11.35 -42.88 6.50
CA TYR A 586 11.45 -41.41 6.51
C TYR A 586 10.46 -40.75 7.51
N GLN A 587 9.28 -41.33 7.75
CA GLN A 587 8.35 -40.84 8.78
C GLN A 587 8.90 -41.02 10.20
N GLN A 588 9.61 -42.13 10.48
CA GLN A 588 10.32 -42.27 11.74
C GLN A 588 11.49 -41.30 11.83
N GLU A 589 12.23 -41.06 10.74
CA GLU A 589 13.30 -40.04 10.68
C GLU A 589 12.78 -38.66 11.08
N LEU A 590 11.66 -38.22 10.50
CA LEU A 590 11.00 -36.95 10.84
C LEU A 590 10.48 -36.89 12.27
N ALA A 591 10.09 -38.03 12.83
CA ALA A 591 9.61 -38.14 14.20
C ALA A 591 10.74 -38.30 15.24
N ARG A 592 12.01 -38.40 14.84
CA ARG A 592 13.13 -38.56 15.77
C ARG A 592 13.22 -37.34 16.69
N GLU A 593 13.44 -37.60 17.98
CA GLU A 593 13.69 -36.52 18.95
C GLU A 593 14.95 -35.71 18.65
N THR A 594 15.86 -36.24 17.82
CA THR A 594 17.07 -35.55 17.35
C THR A 594 16.88 -34.79 16.05
N TYR A 595 15.73 -34.91 15.39
CA TYR A 595 15.44 -34.18 14.16
C TYR A 595 14.82 -32.82 14.50
N GLU A 596 15.59 -31.75 14.31
CA GLU A 596 15.16 -30.40 14.66
C GLU A 596 14.20 -29.78 13.63
N GLY A 597 14.14 -30.31 12.40
CA GLY A 597 13.25 -29.81 11.35
C GLY A 597 11.76 -29.84 11.72
N ALA A 598 11.31 -30.86 12.47
CA ALA A 598 9.91 -30.96 12.90
C ALA A 598 9.54 -29.97 14.04
N ARG A 599 10.54 -29.33 14.66
CA ARG A 599 10.37 -28.41 15.81
C ARG A 599 10.33 -26.94 15.40
N LEU A 600 10.64 -26.64 14.14
CA LEU A 600 10.80 -25.29 13.58
C LEU A 600 9.55 -24.41 13.60
N LYS A 601 8.36 -25.01 13.68
CA LYS A 601 7.07 -24.29 13.60
C LYS A 601 6.89 -23.20 14.67
N ARG A 602 7.73 -23.19 15.71
CA ARG A 602 7.56 -22.35 16.91
C ARG A 602 8.70 -21.37 17.17
N ASP A 603 9.71 -21.36 16.31
CA ASP A 603 11.00 -20.71 16.62
C ASP A 603 11.16 -19.32 15.99
N LEU A 604 10.30 -19.00 15.02
CA LEU A 604 10.23 -17.70 14.36
C LEU A 604 9.55 -16.70 15.31
N SER A 605 10.35 -16.00 16.10
CA SER A 605 9.87 -15.12 17.18
C SER A 605 10.48 -13.72 17.20
N GLU A 606 11.44 -13.46 16.31
CA GLU A 606 12.23 -12.25 16.28
C GLU A 606 12.53 -11.87 14.83
N GLY A 607 12.49 -10.59 14.48
CA GLY A 607 12.91 -10.05 13.19
C GLY A 607 12.06 -10.51 11.99
N PHE A 608 12.28 -11.74 11.54
CA PHE A 608 11.56 -12.38 10.43
C PHE A 608 10.05 -12.57 10.67
N THR A 609 9.59 -12.46 11.93
CA THR A 609 8.17 -12.54 12.28
C THR A 609 7.38 -11.34 11.77
N ASN A 610 8.01 -10.15 11.78
CA ASN A 610 7.40 -8.88 11.40
C ASN A 610 8.41 -7.99 10.67
N PRO A 611 8.88 -8.36 9.47
CA PRO A 611 9.90 -7.61 8.75
C PRO A 611 9.35 -6.30 8.16
N MET A 612 10.26 -5.39 7.84
CA MET A 612 9.96 -4.18 7.09
C MET A 612 10.56 -4.27 5.68
N VAL A 613 9.78 -3.98 4.63
CA VAL A 613 10.25 -3.97 3.24
C VAL A 613 10.41 -2.52 2.76
N PHE A 614 11.61 -2.15 2.32
CA PHE A 614 11.84 -0.85 1.69
C PHE A 614 11.90 -0.99 0.17
N LEU A 615 11.07 -0.24 -0.54
CA LEU A 615 10.93 -0.28 -1.99
C LEU A 615 11.62 0.95 -2.61
N GLY A 616 12.88 0.80 -3.03
CA GLY A 616 13.57 1.78 -3.85
C GLY A 616 13.17 1.62 -5.31
N HIS A 617 12.58 2.67 -5.89
CA HIS A 617 12.15 2.69 -7.29
C HIS A 617 13.03 3.59 -8.15
N PRO A 618 13.23 3.26 -9.44
CA PRO A 618 13.71 4.25 -10.39
C PRO A 618 12.64 5.35 -10.56
N PRO A 619 13.03 6.56 -10.99
CA PRO A 619 12.09 7.60 -11.37
C PRO A 619 11.04 7.06 -12.36
N ASP A 620 9.79 7.49 -12.25
CA ASP A 620 8.76 7.08 -13.20
C ASP A 620 8.92 7.84 -14.53
N GLU A 621 9.41 7.15 -15.56
CA GLU A 621 9.69 7.75 -16.87
C GLU A 621 8.44 7.87 -17.77
N ASN A 622 7.33 7.21 -17.42
CA ASN A 622 6.17 7.04 -18.32
C ASN A 622 4.85 7.49 -17.68
N VAL A 623 4.87 8.62 -16.97
CA VAL A 623 3.70 9.23 -16.34
C VAL A 623 2.74 9.82 -17.40
N PRO A 624 1.47 9.39 -17.46
CA PRO A 624 0.47 9.98 -18.36
C PRO A 624 0.24 11.48 -18.11
N THR A 625 -0.14 12.23 -19.15
CA THR A 625 -0.45 13.66 -19.01
C THR A 625 -1.91 13.86 -18.60
N LEU A 626 -2.14 14.43 -17.41
CA LEU A 626 -3.47 14.61 -16.80
C LEU A 626 -4.44 15.52 -17.58
N GLU A 627 -3.94 16.47 -18.38
CA GLU A 627 -4.79 17.43 -19.12
C GLU A 627 -5.42 16.86 -20.41
N SER A 628 -5.25 15.57 -20.69
CA SER A 628 -5.78 14.93 -21.90
C SER A 628 -7.27 14.61 -21.78
N SER A 629 -8.03 14.77 -22.87
CA SER A 629 -9.45 14.33 -22.94
C SER A 629 -9.65 12.83 -22.82
N ASP A 630 -8.57 12.04 -22.97
CA ASP A 630 -8.60 10.58 -22.98
C ASP A 630 -8.29 9.98 -21.60
N VAL A 631 -8.13 10.82 -20.57
CA VAL A 631 -7.84 10.44 -19.18
C VAL A 631 -9.08 10.64 -18.31
N LEU A 632 -9.48 9.60 -17.59
CA LEU A 632 -10.40 9.71 -16.45
C LEU A 632 -9.58 9.78 -15.16
N ILE A 633 -9.71 10.87 -14.42
CA ILE A 633 -9.18 10.97 -13.06
C ILE A 633 -10.25 10.43 -12.12
N VAL A 634 -9.89 9.42 -11.33
CA VAL A 634 -10.71 8.83 -10.27
C VAL A 634 -10.17 9.34 -8.94
N GLU A 635 -10.98 10.13 -8.25
CA GLU A 635 -10.65 10.67 -6.93
C GLU A 635 -11.11 9.71 -5.82
N PRO A 636 -10.50 9.75 -4.61
CA PRO A 636 -10.91 8.88 -3.52
C PRO A 636 -12.41 8.98 -3.20
N GLY A 637 -13.09 7.84 -3.20
CA GLY A 637 -14.55 7.74 -2.98
C GLY A 637 -15.41 7.79 -4.24
N ASP A 638 -14.84 8.13 -5.41
CA ASP A 638 -15.52 8.00 -6.69
C ASP A 638 -15.90 6.55 -6.98
N GLN A 639 -17.02 6.36 -7.67
CA GLN A 639 -17.55 5.04 -8.06
C GLN A 639 -17.94 5.02 -9.54
N PRO A 640 -16.96 5.21 -10.46
CA PRO A 640 -17.24 5.08 -11.88
C PRO A 640 -17.68 3.64 -12.19
N THR A 641 -18.65 3.52 -13.07
CA THR A 641 -19.10 2.23 -13.61
C THR A 641 -18.07 1.67 -14.59
N GLN A 642 -18.10 0.34 -14.83
CA GLN A 642 -17.26 -0.27 -15.87
C GLN A 642 -17.45 0.38 -17.24
N ASP A 643 -18.70 0.73 -17.60
CA ASP A 643 -19.00 1.39 -18.87
C ASP A 643 -18.32 2.77 -18.97
N GLU A 644 -18.20 3.51 -17.85
CA GLU A 644 -17.48 4.78 -17.81
C GLU A 644 -15.97 4.57 -17.96
N LEU A 645 -15.39 3.60 -17.23
CA LEU A 645 -13.97 3.25 -17.39
C LEU A 645 -13.64 2.93 -18.85
N ASP A 646 -14.48 2.14 -19.52
CA ASP A 646 -14.27 1.70 -20.90
C ASP A 646 -14.22 2.86 -21.91
N THR A 647 -14.73 4.06 -21.57
CA THR A 647 -14.71 5.22 -22.48
C THR A 647 -13.38 5.96 -22.57
N PHE A 648 -12.45 5.73 -21.62
CA PHE A 648 -11.17 6.44 -21.55
C PHE A 648 -10.00 5.50 -21.87
N ASP A 649 -8.93 6.04 -22.45
CA ASP A 649 -7.72 5.27 -22.74
C ASP A 649 -6.82 5.13 -21.51
N THR A 650 -6.88 6.10 -20.60
CA THR A 650 -6.16 6.06 -19.33
C THR A 650 -7.11 6.29 -18.16
N ILE A 651 -7.06 5.41 -17.17
CA ILE A 651 -7.71 5.60 -15.87
C ILE A 651 -6.63 5.96 -14.87
N TRP A 652 -6.69 7.17 -14.32
CA TRP A 652 -5.75 7.67 -13.33
C TRP A 652 -6.39 7.62 -11.95
N PHE A 653 -5.83 6.80 -11.05
CA PHE A 653 -6.23 6.78 -9.65
C PHE A 653 -5.36 7.75 -8.87
N ALA A 654 -5.96 8.82 -8.33
CA ALA A 654 -5.25 9.81 -7.52
C ALA A 654 -4.83 9.22 -6.17
N ALA A 655 -3.92 9.89 -5.45
CA ALA A 655 -3.52 9.47 -4.10
C ALA A 655 -4.73 9.32 -3.15
N GLY A 656 -4.81 8.23 -2.40
CA GLY A 656 -5.92 7.92 -1.50
C GLY A 656 -6.60 6.57 -1.79
N ALA A 657 -7.68 6.28 -1.05
CA ALA A 657 -8.38 5.00 -1.08
C ALA A 657 -9.42 4.92 -2.20
N HIS A 658 -9.37 3.84 -3.00
CA HIS A 658 -10.31 3.54 -4.08
C HIS A 658 -10.90 2.15 -3.90
N ASP A 659 -12.21 2.05 -3.71
CA ASP A 659 -12.87 0.77 -3.44
C ASP A 659 -13.68 0.26 -4.63
N PHE A 660 -13.05 -0.63 -5.39
CA PHE A 660 -13.61 -1.32 -6.55
C PHE A 660 -13.85 -2.81 -6.23
N SER A 661 -13.82 -3.20 -4.95
CA SER A 661 -13.91 -4.60 -4.50
C SER A 661 -15.26 -5.27 -4.82
N ARG A 662 -16.23 -4.48 -5.30
CA ARG A 662 -17.56 -4.91 -5.73
C ARG A 662 -17.86 -4.60 -7.20
N MET A 663 -16.87 -4.19 -7.98
CA MET A 663 -17.02 -3.97 -9.42
C MET A 663 -17.32 -5.30 -10.12
N GLY A 664 -18.26 -5.32 -11.07
CA GLY A 664 -18.65 -6.54 -11.79
C GLY A 664 -19.58 -7.47 -11.00
N ASN A 665 -19.58 -8.77 -11.32
CA ASN A 665 -20.57 -9.71 -10.81
C ASN A 665 -20.06 -10.57 -9.65
N ALA A 666 -20.95 -10.81 -8.68
CA ALA A 666 -20.75 -11.80 -7.63
C ALA A 666 -20.52 -13.21 -8.21
N PRO A 667 -19.70 -14.06 -7.56
CA PRO A 667 -18.86 -13.77 -6.40
C PRO A 667 -17.44 -13.27 -6.77
N TYR A 668 -17.17 -13.06 -8.06
CA TYR A 668 -15.82 -12.81 -8.55
C TYR A 668 -15.37 -11.36 -8.39
N TYR A 669 -16.28 -10.41 -8.65
CA TYR A 669 -16.05 -8.96 -8.67
C TYR A 669 -14.77 -8.56 -9.41
N GLN A 670 -14.89 -8.36 -10.72
CA GLN A 670 -13.77 -8.05 -11.60
C GLN A 670 -13.94 -6.64 -12.17
N THR A 671 -12.87 -5.86 -12.07
CA THR A 671 -12.69 -4.62 -12.83
C THR A 671 -12.01 -4.98 -14.14
N MET A 672 -12.67 -4.68 -15.25
CA MET A 672 -12.16 -5.03 -16.57
C MET A 672 -11.24 -3.92 -17.11
N ILE A 673 -10.17 -4.31 -17.78
CA ILE A 673 -9.31 -3.43 -18.57
C ILE A 673 -9.39 -3.85 -20.05
N ARG A 674 -9.71 -2.90 -20.92
CA ARG A 674 -9.85 -3.18 -22.36
C ARG A 674 -8.51 -3.05 -23.09
N ALA A 675 -8.44 -3.64 -24.28
CA ALA A 675 -7.26 -3.58 -25.14
C ALA A 675 -6.72 -2.14 -25.31
N GLY A 676 -5.41 -1.98 -25.09
CA GLY A 676 -4.69 -0.71 -25.20
C GLY A 676 -4.91 0.30 -24.07
N GLN A 677 -5.74 -0.02 -23.06
CA GLN A 677 -6.02 0.86 -21.95
C GLN A 677 -4.89 0.80 -20.89
N THR A 678 -4.67 1.92 -20.21
CA THR A 678 -3.72 2.02 -19.09
C THR A 678 -4.43 2.38 -17.80
N PHE A 679 -4.22 1.60 -16.75
CA PHE A 679 -4.54 2.02 -15.38
C PHE A 679 -3.26 2.56 -14.74
N TYR A 680 -3.26 3.84 -14.39
CA TYR A 680 -2.16 4.51 -13.72
C TYR A 680 -2.52 4.77 -12.26
N LEU A 681 -1.72 4.27 -11.33
CA LEU A 681 -1.90 4.45 -9.89
C LEU A 681 -0.83 5.40 -9.36
N ASP A 682 -1.26 6.59 -8.96
CA ASP A 682 -0.37 7.60 -8.42
C ASP A 682 0.32 7.13 -7.12
N ASP A 683 1.42 7.81 -6.75
CA ASP A 683 2.04 7.55 -5.44
C ASP A 683 1.03 7.86 -4.32
N GLY A 684 0.89 6.93 -3.38
CA GLY A 684 -0.13 7.00 -2.33
C GLY A 684 -1.54 6.52 -2.73
N ALA A 685 -1.78 6.13 -3.98
CA ALA A 685 -3.06 5.51 -4.38
C ALA A 685 -3.17 4.08 -3.81
N TYR A 686 -4.33 3.72 -3.26
CA TYR A 686 -4.60 2.40 -2.68
C TYR A 686 -5.92 1.85 -3.23
N LEU A 687 -5.81 0.98 -4.24
CA LEU A 687 -6.93 0.44 -5.01
C LEU A 687 -7.30 -0.97 -4.53
N LEU A 688 -8.52 -1.14 -4.03
CA LEU A 688 -9.10 -2.45 -3.80
C LEU A 688 -9.77 -2.93 -5.09
N ALA A 689 -9.07 -3.76 -5.86
CA ALA A 689 -9.60 -4.28 -7.12
C ALA A 689 -9.00 -5.64 -7.46
N ARG A 690 -9.80 -6.45 -8.18
CA ARG A 690 -9.31 -7.53 -9.03
C ARG A 690 -9.39 -7.04 -10.46
N ILE A 691 -8.27 -7.08 -11.18
CA ILE A 691 -8.17 -6.47 -12.51
C ILE A 691 -7.97 -7.57 -13.54
N LYS A 692 -8.81 -7.57 -14.59
CA LYS A 692 -8.78 -8.59 -15.63
C LYS A 692 -8.92 -7.99 -17.02
N LYS A 693 -8.12 -8.46 -17.98
CA LYS A 693 -8.25 -8.04 -19.38
C LYS A 693 -9.50 -8.62 -20.05
N ASN A 694 -10.20 -7.79 -20.81
CA ASN A 694 -11.41 -8.17 -21.56
C ASN A 694 -11.10 -8.37 -23.05
N GLN A 695 -10.21 -9.29 -23.41
CA GLN A 695 -9.73 -9.37 -24.80
C GLN A 695 -9.33 -10.76 -25.32
N VAL A 696 -9.16 -10.83 -26.64
CA VAL A 696 -8.66 -11.96 -27.41
C VAL A 696 -7.14 -11.79 -27.64
N LEU A 697 -6.38 -12.89 -27.62
CA LEU A 697 -4.96 -12.95 -27.95
C LEU A 697 -4.59 -12.13 -29.20
N GLY A 698 -3.52 -11.32 -29.12
CA GLY A 698 -3.01 -10.47 -30.22
C GLY A 698 -3.58 -9.04 -30.27
N SER A 699 -4.34 -8.63 -29.27
CA SER A 699 -4.84 -7.25 -29.10
C SER A 699 -3.76 -6.32 -28.53
N ALA A 700 -4.00 -5.00 -28.56
CA ALA A 700 -3.08 -4.03 -27.94
C ALA A 700 -2.98 -4.26 -26.42
N ALA A 701 -1.77 -4.13 -25.87
CA ALA A 701 -1.48 -4.49 -24.47
C ALA A 701 -2.30 -3.67 -23.46
N CYS A 702 -2.92 -4.36 -22.50
CA CYS A 702 -3.51 -3.78 -21.29
C CYS A 702 -2.39 -3.52 -20.27
N THR A 703 -2.29 -2.29 -19.76
CA THR A 703 -1.20 -1.87 -18.88
C THR A 703 -1.70 -1.43 -17.52
N ILE A 704 -1.05 -1.88 -16.45
CA ILE A 704 -1.16 -1.29 -15.11
C ILE A 704 0.20 -0.74 -14.73
N ARG A 705 0.27 0.51 -14.26
CA ARG A 705 1.54 1.09 -13.82
C ARG A 705 1.41 2.18 -12.77
N GLY A 706 2.54 2.61 -12.21
CA GLY A 706 2.64 3.72 -11.27
C GLY A 706 3.38 3.31 -10.00
N ARG A 707 3.04 3.91 -8.86
CA ARG A 707 3.67 3.61 -7.54
C ARG A 707 2.66 3.28 -6.45
N GLY A 708 1.36 3.23 -6.78
CA GLY A 708 0.31 2.86 -5.85
C GLY A 708 0.22 1.36 -5.52
N VAL A 709 -0.78 1.04 -4.71
CA VAL A 709 -1.05 -0.30 -4.17
C VAL A 709 -2.33 -0.88 -4.77
N VAL A 710 -2.30 -2.15 -5.16
CA VAL A 710 -3.49 -2.96 -5.49
C VAL A 710 -3.70 -4.00 -4.38
N SER A 711 -4.87 -4.01 -3.76
CA SER A 711 -5.18 -4.89 -2.62
C SER A 711 -6.37 -5.81 -2.90
N GLY A 712 -6.21 -7.07 -2.51
CA GLY A 712 -7.24 -8.11 -2.58
C GLY A 712 -8.09 -8.25 -1.32
N ILE A 713 -7.92 -7.38 -0.32
CA ILE A 713 -8.35 -7.58 1.08
C ILE A 713 -9.86 -7.83 1.31
N HIS A 714 -10.72 -7.47 0.34
CA HIS A 714 -12.17 -7.71 0.35
C HIS A 714 -12.64 -8.80 -0.64
N HIS A 715 -11.74 -9.38 -1.43
CA HIS A 715 -12.08 -10.49 -2.31
C HIS A 715 -12.05 -11.83 -1.55
N HIS A 716 -12.78 -12.82 -2.05
CA HIS A 716 -12.86 -14.13 -1.42
C HIS A 716 -11.93 -15.15 -2.08
N TRP A 717 -11.53 -16.16 -1.31
CA TRP A 717 -10.79 -17.30 -1.81
C TRP A 717 -11.76 -18.20 -2.59
N THR A 718 -11.65 -18.20 -3.93
CA THR A 718 -12.55 -18.97 -4.79
C THR A 718 -11.90 -20.26 -5.31
N GLY A 719 -12.71 -21.29 -5.57
CA GLY A 719 -12.25 -22.51 -6.22
C GLY A 719 -12.03 -22.35 -7.74
N ASP A 720 -12.66 -21.36 -8.36
CA ASP A 720 -12.65 -21.10 -9.79
C ASP A 720 -11.32 -20.51 -10.27
N TYR A 721 -10.58 -21.25 -11.09
CA TYR A 721 -9.26 -20.84 -11.55
C TYR A 721 -9.31 -19.60 -12.45
N ASP A 722 -10.23 -19.50 -13.41
CA ASP A 722 -10.08 -18.50 -14.48
C ASP A 722 -10.63 -17.11 -14.12
N ASN A 723 -11.68 -17.01 -13.31
CA ASN A 723 -12.41 -15.76 -13.09
C ASN A 723 -12.18 -15.20 -11.68
N GLY A 724 -12.06 -16.10 -10.71
CA GLY A 724 -12.13 -15.72 -9.30
C GLY A 724 -10.82 -15.82 -8.53
N SER A 725 -9.71 -16.16 -9.17
CA SER A 725 -8.50 -16.60 -8.46
C SER A 725 -7.36 -15.59 -8.52
N GLN A 726 -7.15 -14.92 -9.65
CA GLN A 726 -6.06 -13.95 -9.83
C GLN A 726 -6.42 -12.59 -9.24
N ILE A 727 -5.45 -11.86 -8.71
CA ILE A 727 -5.65 -10.44 -8.40
C ILE A 727 -5.45 -9.57 -9.65
N ILE A 728 -4.50 -9.94 -10.51
CA ILE A 728 -4.19 -9.23 -11.76
C ILE A 728 -3.98 -10.23 -12.91
N ASP A 729 -4.68 -10.01 -14.02
CA ASP A 729 -4.48 -10.70 -15.31
C ASP A 729 -4.50 -9.64 -16.43
N VAL A 730 -3.31 -9.13 -16.78
CA VAL A 730 -3.08 -8.09 -17.79
C VAL A 730 -1.80 -8.36 -18.58
N ASP A 731 -1.46 -7.53 -19.57
CA ASP A 731 -0.29 -7.79 -20.41
C ASP A 731 0.98 -7.12 -19.88
N ARG A 732 0.87 -5.95 -19.21
CA ARG A 732 2.04 -5.24 -18.67
C ARG A 732 1.76 -4.69 -17.28
N VAL A 733 2.67 -4.95 -16.35
CA VAL A 733 2.59 -4.47 -14.96
C VAL A 733 3.92 -3.83 -14.56
N SER A 734 3.90 -2.54 -14.21
CA SER A 734 5.13 -1.81 -13.84
C SER A 734 5.00 -1.03 -12.53
N GLY A 735 5.90 -1.28 -11.58
CA GLY A 735 6.12 -0.40 -10.40
C GLY A 735 5.10 -0.47 -9.27
N ILE A 736 3.98 -1.19 -9.44
CA ILE A 736 2.93 -1.29 -8.43
C ILE A 736 3.29 -2.24 -7.27
N THR A 737 2.68 -2.00 -6.11
CA THR A 737 2.67 -2.96 -5.00
C THR A 737 1.35 -3.74 -5.01
N VAL A 738 1.40 -5.05 -4.81
CA VAL A 738 0.23 -5.95 -4.77
C VAL A 738 0.18 -6.63 -3.41
N VAL A 739 -0.96 -6.55 -2.70
CA VAL A 739 -1.09 -7.02 -1.31
C VAL A 739 -2.44 -7.71 -1.04
N ASP A 740 -2.51 -8.52 0.02
CA ASP A 740 -3.73 -9.16 0.54
C ASP A 740 -4.54 -9.92 -0.50
N ARG A 741 -3.87 -10.59 -1.43
CA ARG A 741 -4.54 -11.38 -2.47
C ARG A 741 -5.31 -12.54 -1.87
N ALA A 742 -6.55 -12.72 -2.32
CA ALA A 742 -7.44 -13.76 -1.79
C ALA A 742 -7.11 -15.17 -2.30
N LYS A 743 -6.29 -15.28 -3.35
CA LYS A 743 -5.75 -16.53 -3.88
C LYS A 743 -4.50 -16.21 -4.73
N PHE A 744 -4.48 -16.52 -6.04
CA PHE A 744 -3.33 -16.34 -6.91
C PHE A 744 -2.96 -14.87 -7.13
N GLY A 745 -1.68 -14.65 -7.43
CA GLY A 745 -1.13 -13.33 -7.69
C GLY A 745 -1.38 -12.84 -9.11
N ILE A 746 -0.30 -12.55 -9.82
CA ILE A 746 -0.34 -12.03 -11.19
C ILE A 746 -0.20 -13.19 -12.16
N GLU A 747 -1.14 -13.30 -13.09
CA GLU A 747 -1.03 -14.27 -14.19
C GLU A 747 -0.69 -13.60 -15.51
N GLY A 748 0.39 -14.11 -16.11
CA GLY A 748 0.84 -13.82 -17.46
C GLY A 748 1.25 -12.38 -17.74
N GLY A 749 1.45 -12.13 -19.03
CA GLY A 749 1.82 -10.84 -19.57
C GLY A 749 3.08 -10.88 -20.42
N GLU A 750 3.34 -9.78 -21.11
CA GLU A 750 4.57 -9.52 -21.86
C GLU A 750 5.69 -9.03 -20.93
N LEU A 751 5.34 -8.23 -19.90
CA LEU A 751 6.30 -7.58 -19.01
C LEU A 751 5.73 -7.40 -17.60
N ILE A 752 6.50 -7.81 -16.59
CA ILE A 752 6.26 -7.57 -15.17
C ILE A 752 7.54 -6.99 -14.57
N GLU A 753 7.55 -5.70 -14.25
CA GLU A 753 8.78 -5.02 -13.82
C GLU A 753 8.57 -4.16 -12.57
N GLY A 754 9.59 -4.11 -11.71
CA GLY A 754 9.63 -3.13 -10.63
C GLY A 754 8.56 -3.34 -9.55
N ILE A 755 7.85 -4.47 -9.52
CA ILE A 755 6.71 -4.70 -8.62
C ILE A 755 7.15 -5.18 -7.24
N ALA A 756 6.23 -5.09 -6.28
CA ALA A 756 6.32 -5.80 -5.01
C ALA A 756 5.06 -6.63 -4.77
N MET A 757 5.22 -7.94 -4.56
CA MET A 757 4.14 -8.82 -4.10
C MET A 757 4.28 -9.06 -2.61
N LEU A 758 3.29 -8.59 -1.86
CA LEU A 758 3.24 -8.59 -0.40
C LEU A 758 1.94 -9.26 0.07
N GLY A 759 1.74 -9.34 1.38
CA GLY A 759 0.49 -9.81 2.01
C GLY A 759 -0.01 -11.20 1.60
N ALA A 760 0.86 -12.22 1.57
CA ALA A 760 0.51 -13.61 1.23
C ALA A 760 0.27 -14.46 2.47
N TRP A 761 -0.94 -14.44 3.03
CA TRP A 761 -1.16 -14.90 4.42
C TRP A 761 -1.70 -16.32 4.58
N HIS A 762 -2.07 -16.99 3.48
CA HIS A 762 -2.62 -18.34 3.50
C HIS A 762 -2.21 -19.15 2.27
N GLY A 763 -2.42 -20.47 2.31
CA GLY A 763 -2.17 -21.36 1.17
C GLY A 763 -2.92 -20.93 -0.10
N ASN A 764 -2.39 -21.28 -1.27
CA ASN A 764 -2.83 -20.81 -2.59
C ASN A 764 -2.70 -19.30 -2.80
N ASN A 765 -1.79 -18.65 -2.08
CA ASN A 765 -1.30 -17.32 -2.42
C ASN A 765 -0.04 -17.41 -3.28
N ASP A 766 -0.18 -17.97 -4.47
CA ASP A 766 0.83 -18.04 -5.51
C ASP A 766 1.33 -16.63 -5.86
N GLY A 767 2.58 -16.53 -6.31
CA GLY A 767 3.19 -15.29 -6.79
C GLY A 767 2.80 -15.01 -8.24
N LEU A 768 3.68 -15.38 -9.16
CA LEU A 768 3.60 -15.19 -10.60
C LEU A 768 3.41 -16.53 -11.31
N ASP A 769 2.45 -16.60 -12.24
CA ASP A 769 2.16 -17.79 -13.06
C ASP A 769 1.82 -17.39 -14.51
N SER A 770 1.70 -18.36 -15.41
CA SER A 770 1.30 -18.19 -16.82
C SER A 770 2.26 -17.30 -17.62
N LEU A 771 3.55 -17.38 -17.32
CA LEU A 771 4.61 -16.47 -17.78
C LEU A 771 5.17 -16.79 -19.19
N ASP A 772 4.33 -17.28 -20.10
CA ASP A 772 4.76 -17.60 -21.46
C ASP A 772 5.26 -16.34 -22.19
N HIS A 773 6.52 -16.34 -22.63
CA HIS A 773 7.22 -15.22 -23.27
C HIS A 773 7.25 -13.93 -22.43
N CYS A 774 7.13 -14.05 -21.11
CA CYS A 774 7.12 -12.93 -20.19
C CYS A 774 8.54 -12.57 -19.74
N THR A 775 8.83 -11.27 -19.66
CA THR A 775 9.99 -10.76 -18.90
C THR A 775 9.54 -10.32 -17.51
N VAL A 776 10.17 -10.86 -16.47
CA VAL A 776 9.97 -10.48 -15.08
C VAL A 776 11.27 -9.88 -14.54
N GLU A 777 11.25 -8.64 -14.06
CA GLU A 777 12.47 -8.02 -13.56
C GLU A 777 12.31 -7.04 -12.39
N ASN A 778 13.39 -6.83 -11.64
CA ASN A 778 13.51 -5.79 -10.62
C ASN A 778 12.42 -5.85 -9.53
N SER A 779 12.05 -7.04 -9.07
CA SER A 779 10.83 -7.25 -8.28
C SER A 779 11.08 -7.96 -6.95
N PHE A 780 10.23 -7.68 -5.95
CA PHE A 780 10.26 -8.31 -4.63
C PHE A 780 9.02 -9.19 -4.44
N LEU A 781 9.18 -10.49 -4.21
CA LEU A 781 8.09 -11.46 -4.31
C LEU A 781 7.90 -12.26 -3.01
N ILE A 782 6.78 -12.03 -2.31
CA ILE A 782 6.33 -12.85 -1.19
C ILE A 782 5.19 -13.76 -1.63
N ALA A 783 5.30 -15.06 -1.36
CA ALA A 783 4.23 -16.02 -1.59
C ALA A 783 4.06 -17.03 -0.45
N HIS A 784 2.84 -17.55 -0.34
CA HIS A 784 2.47 -18.65 0.54
C HIS A 784 1.92 -19.82 -0.28
N ASP A 785 2.46 -19.96 -1.48
CA ASP A 785 2.41 -21.09 -2.40
C ASP A 785 3.54 -20.86 -3.41
N ASP A 786 3.51 -21.52 -4.57
CA ASP A 786 4.47 -21.31 -5.64
C ASP A 786 4.65 -19.82 -6.01
N ASN A 787 5.88 -19.32 -5.90
CA ASN A 787 6.16 -17.89 -6.01
C ASN A 787 6.49 -17.47 -7.45
N LEU A 788 7.47 -18.11 -8.09
CA LEU A 788 7.79 -17.89 -9.50
C LEU A 788 7.58 -19.17 -10.29
N LYS A 789 6.47 -19.27 -11.03
CA LYS A 789 6.20 -20.41 -11.93
C LYS A 789 6.65 -20.10 -13.35
N LEU A 790 7.61 -20.87 -13.82
CA LEU A 790 8.23 -20.74 -15.13
C LEU A 790 7.46 -21.52 -16.19
N ASN A 791 7.34 -20.89 -17.35
CA ASN A 791 6.58 -21.34 -18.51
C ASN A 791 7.51 -21.39 -19.75
N ASP A 792 6.98 -21.27 -20.97
CA ASP A 792 7.78 -21.19 -22.20
C ASP A 792 8.44 -19.80 -22.35
N HIS A 793 9.73 -19.73 -22.69
CA HIS A 793 10.46 -18.48 -22.97
C HIS A 793 10.33 -17.40 -21.87
N THR A 794 10.18 -17.79 -20.60
CA THR A 794 10.17 -16.86 -19.48
C THR A 794 11.59 -16.35 -19.21
N LEU A 795 11.78 -15.03 -19.13
CA LEU A 795 13.01 -14.42 -18.60
C LEU A 795 12.70 -13.80 -17.24
N ALA A 796 13.30 -14.30 -16.17
CA ALA A 796 13.14 -13.77 -14.82
C ALA A 796 14.50 -13.31 -14.28
N ARG A 797 14.65 -12.03 -13.94
CA ARG A 797 15.94 -11.49 -13.48
C ARG A 797 15.88 -10.42 -12.41
N HIS A 798 16.92 -10.31 -11.60
CA HIS A 798 17.03 -9.29 -10.55
C HIS A 798 15.83 -9.32 -9.58
N LEU A 799 15.60 -10.48 -8.96
CA LEU A 799 14.44 -10.74 -8.09
C LEU A 799 14.88 -10.99 -6.65
N VAL A 800 14.11 -10.46 -5.71
CA VAL A 800 14.22 -10.81 -4.29
C VAL A 800 12.98 -11.62 -3.89
N ILE A 801 13.18 -12.84 -3.42
CA ILE A 801 12.10 -13.81 -3.15
C ILE A 801 12.07 -14.16 -1.66
N TRP A 802 10.88 -14.08 -1.07
CA TRP A 802 10.60 -14.52 0.29
C TRP A 802 9.49 -15.57 0.27
N GLN A 803 9.84 -16.80 0.64
CA GLN A 803 8.90 -17.91 0.64
C GLN A 803 8.38 -18.22 2.05
N LEU A 804 7.05 -18.28 2.16
CA LEU A 804 6.37 -18.65 3.41
C LEU A 804 6.24 -20.17 3.52
N LYS A 805 5.18 -20.68 4.16
CA LYS A 805 5.17 -22.08 4.63
C LYS A 805 4.80 -23.14 3.58
N SER A 806 4.32 -22.74 2.41
CA SER A 806 3.86 -23.68 1.39
C SER A 806 4.69 -23.58 0.12
N ALA A 807 4.95 -24.71 -0.52
CA ALA A 807 5.45 -24.82 -1.88
C ALA A 807 6.76 -24.07 -2.18
N HIS A 808 6.97 -23.63 -3.42
CA HIS A 808 8.31 -23.38 -3.97
C HIS A 808 8.59 -21.88 -4.22
N PRO A 809 9.78 -21.37 -3.88
CA PRO A 809 10.24 -20.07 -4.38
C PRO A 809 10.30 -20.02 -5.91
N ILE A 810 10.87 -21.05 -6.56
CA ILE A 810 10.98 -21.14 -8.01
C ILE A 810 10.50 -22.52 -8.47
N MET A 811 9.57 -22.56 -9.42
CA MET A 811 8.92 -23.78 -9.90
C MET A 811 8.84 -23.79 -11.42
N VAL A 812 9.16 -24.91 -12.07
CA VAL A 812 8.78 -25.15 -13.47
C VAL A 812 7.34 -25.66 -13.50
N LYS A 813 6.46 -25.02 -14.27
CA LYS A 813 5.02 -25.32 -14.28
C LYS A 813 4.73 -26.80 -14.58
N GLU A 814 3.86 -27.40 -13.78
CA GLU A 814 3.79 -28.85 -13.55
C GLU A 814 2.58 -29.57 -14.15
N MET A 815 1.50 -28.85 -14.44
CA MET A 815 0.17 -29.43 -14.68
C MET A 815 -0.42 -29.13 -16.07
N LEU A 816 0.32 -29.42 -17.14
CA LEU A 816 -0.15 -29.28 -18.52
C LEU A 816 0.24 -30.48 -19.38
N ASP A 817 -0.71 -30.98 -20.17
CA ASP A 817 -0.51 -32.08 -21.11
C ASP A 817 -0.31 -31.56 -22.53
N GLY A 818 0.59 -32.19 -23.28
CA GLY A 818 0.83 -31.91 -24.70
C GLY A 818 1.52 -30.57 -24.95
N VAL A 819 2.18 -30.01 -23.94
CA VAL A 819 2.86 -28.71 -24.00
C VAL A 819 4.37 -28.90 -24.04
N VAL A 820 5.07 -27.97 -24.71
CA VAL A 820 6.52 -27.84 -24.67
C VAL A 820 6.83 -26.48 -24.04
N PHE A 821 7.55 -26.49 -22.94
CA PHE A 821 8.20 -25.33 -22.37
C PHE A 821 9.68 -25.36 -22.71
N SER A 822 10.20 -24.25 -23.23
CA SER A 822 11.56 -24.17 -23.71
C SER A 822 12.20 -22.81 -23.46
N ASN A 823 13.53 -22.81 -23.33
CA ASN A 823 14.38 -21.61 -23.39
C ASN A 823 14.04 -20.55 -22.33
N SER A 824 13.65 -20.97 -21.12
CA SER A 824 13.42 -20.06 -20.01
C SER A 824 14.69 -19.86 -19.19
N VAL A 825 14.89 -18.63 -18.72
CA VAL A 825 16.10 -18.21 -17.99
C VAL A 825 15.69 -17.55 -16.68
N VAL A 826 16.31 -17.99 -15.59
CA VAL A 826 16.26 -17.33 -14.29
C VAL A 826 17.67 -16.90 -13.91
N GLU A 827 17.87 -15.60 -13.68
CA GLU A 827 19.18 -15.04 -13.38
C GLU A 827 19.17 -13.94 -12.33
N ASP A 828 20.26 -13.76 -11.57
CA ASP A 828 20.36 -12.72 -10.54
C ASP A 828 19.15 -12.74 -9.55
N VAL A 829 18.88 -13.89 -8.94
CA VAL A 829 17.80 -14.05 -7.95
C VAL A 829 18.33 -14.31 -6.53
N ASP A 830 17.78 -13.59 -5.55
CA ASP A 830 18.08 -13.75 -4.14
C ASP A 830 16.85 -14.29 -3.39
N ILE A 831 16.92 -15.53 -2.91
CA ILE A 831 15.91 -16.13 -2.03
C ILE A 831 16.35 -15.84 -0.59
N ILE A 832 15.69 -14.89 0.07
CA ILE A 832 16.12 -14.33 1.38
C ILE A 832 15.38 -14.93 2.59
N ALA A 833 14.42 -15.82 2.32
CA ALA A 833 13.69 -16.57 3.34
C ALA A 833 12.95 -17.74 2.71
N TYR A 834 12.89 -18.88 3.42
CA TYR A 834 12.07 -20.01 3.04
C TYR A 834 11.60 -20.79 4.28
N PHE A 835 10.31 -20.74 4.57
CA PHE A 835 9.76 -21.30 5.81
C PHE A 835 8.86 -22.53 5.60
N SER A 836 9.01 -23.27 4.49
CA SER A 836 8.13 -24.42 4.24
C SER A 836 8.40 -25.59 5.18
N GLU A 837 7.40 -25.99 5.94
CA GLU A 837 7.60 -26.96 7.00
C GLU A 837 7.77 -28.41 6.48
N PRO A 838 8.63 -29.22 7.10
CA PRO A 838 8.64 -30.65 6.92
C PRO A 838 7.38 -31.22 7.58
N THR A 839 6.32 -31.40 6.80
CA THR A 839 5.02 -31.80 7.34
C THR A 839 4.94 -33.30 7.59
N THR A 840 4.34 -33.71 8.72
CA THR A 840 3.98 -35.10 9.04
C THR A 840 2.58 -35.47 8.52
N TRP A 841 2.06 -34.81 7.47
CA TRP A 841 0.76 -35.20 6.91
C TRP A 841 0.79 -36.70 6.60
N GLU A 842 -0.33 -37.39 6.82
CA GLU A 842 -0.49 -38.80 6.44
C GLU A 842 -0.30 -39.02 4.92
N HIS A 843 -0.18 -37.94 4.13
CA HIS A 843 0.09 -37.95 2.70
C HIS A 843 1.59 -37.95 2.40
N PRO A 844 2.12 -38.90 1.60
CA PRO A 844 3.55 -39.00 1.33
C PRO A 844 4.10 -37.92 0.35
N TRP A 845 3.35 -36.85 0.07
CA TRP A 845 3.79 -35.74 -0.80
C TRP A 845 5.04 -35.04 -0.24
N GLY A 846 5.16 -34.99 1.09
CA GLY A 846 6.37 -34.47 1.76
C GLY A 846 7.66 -35.21 1.39
N LYS A 847 7.61 -36.42 0.81
CA LYS A 847 8.79 -37.11 0.26
C LYS A 847 9.36 -36.40 -0.96
N LEU A 848 8.49 -35.94 -1.84
CA LEU A 848 8.85 -35.24 -3.08
C LEU A 848 8.83 -33.72 -2.92
N GLY A 849 8.35 -33.25 -1.76
CA GLY A 849 7.93 -31.89 -1.44
C GLY A 849 8.95 -30.77 -1.73
N PRO A 850 8.68 -29.56 -1.21
CA PRO A 850 9.07 -28.39 -1.94
C PRO A 850 10.57 -28.06 -1.84
N GLY A 851 11.21 -27.87 -2.99
CA GLY A 851 12.56 -27.31 -3.10
C GLY A 851 12.55 -25.80 -3.35
N ALA A 852 13.67 -25.15 -3.01
CA ALA A 852 13.88 -23.75 -3.33
C ALA A 852 13.81 -23.51 -4.85
N ILE A 853 14.36 -24.44 -5.62
CA ILE A 853 14.23 -24.55 -7.07
C ILE A 853 13.62 -25.92 -7.40
N ALA A 854 12.49 -25.92 -8.08
CA ALA A 854 11.72 -27.13 -8.32
C ALA A 854 11.36 -27.33 -9.79
N CYS A 855 11.43 -28.59 -10.22
CA CYS A 855 10.86 -29.12 -11.44
C CYS A 855 10.22 -30.46 -11.04
N LEU A 856 9.06 -30.36 -10.41
CA LEU A 856 8.28 -31.50 -9.92
C LEU A 856 7.12 -31.73 -10.87
N THR A 857 7.21 -32.76 -11.71
CA THR A 857 6.27 -32.97 -12.82
C THR A 857 5.55 -34.30 -12.72
N GLY A 858 4.36 -34.39 -13.33
CA GLY A 858 3.51 -35.58 -13.34
C GLY A 858 2.49 -35.54 -14.49
N SER A 859 2.94 -35.16 -15.67
CA SER A 859 2.09 -34.85 -16.83
C SER A 859 2.81 -35.19 -18.15
N ASP A 860 2.11 -35.15 -19.28
CA ASP A 860 2.71 -35.28 -20.63
C ASP A 860 3.30 -33.93 -21.08
N LEU A 861 4.34 -33.50 -20.38
CA LEU A 861 5.01 -32.20 -20.56
C LEU A 861 6.42 -32.39 -21.12
N GLN A 862 6.89 -31.45 -21.94
CA GLN A 862 8.29 -31.38 -22.33
C GLN A 862 8.94 -30.09 -21.82
N VAL A 863 10.05 -30.20 -21.10
CA VAL A 863 10.83 -29.07 -20.58
C VAL A 863 12.18 -29.08 -21.26
N ARG A 864 12.59 -27.98 -21.89
CA ARG A 864 13.84 -27.93 -22.67
C ARG A 864 14.68 -26.67 -22.46
N ASN A 865 15.99 -26.83 -22.29
CA ASN A 865 16.94 -25.71 -22.26
C ASN A 865 16.59 -24.61 -21.23
N PHE A 866 16.31 -25.00 -20.00
CA PHE A 866 16.11 -24.05 -18.91
C PHE A 866 17.46 -23.73 -18.25
N THR A 867 17.72 -22.45 -18.02
CA THR A 867 18.94 -21.99 -17.34
C THR A 867 18.59 -21.28 -16.03
N PHE A 868 19.23 -21.69 -14.96
CA PHE A 868 19.15 -21.08 -13.64
C PHE A 868 20.56 -20.66 -13.26
N ARG A 869 20.81 -19.35 -13.18
CA ARG A 869 22.15 -18.85 -12.92
C ARG A 869 22.18 -17.72 -11.94
N ASP A 870 23.31 -17.54 -11.25
CA ASP A 870 23.47 -16.45 -10.29
C ASP A 870 22.29 -16.41 -9.31
N ILE A 871 22.10 -17.50 -8.55
CA ILE A 871 21.05 -17.60 -7.53
C ILE A 871 21.70 -17.68 -6.15
N ARG A 872 21.28 -16.82 -5.23
CA ARG A 872 21.72 -16.85 -3.83
C ARG A 872 20.55 -17.18 -2.94
N ILE A 873 20.75 -18.15 -2.07
CA ILE A 873 19.73 -18.59 -1.12
C ILE A 873 20.31 -18.33 0.26
N GLU A 874 19.83 -17.29 0.92
CA GLU A 874 20.15 -16.99 2.32
C GLU A 874 18.87 -17.14 3.14
N SER A 875 18.81 -18.13 4.02
CA SER A 875 17.60 -18.36 4.79
C SER A 875 17.91 -19.01 6.13
N PRO A 876 17.21 -18.63 7.23
CA PRO A 876 17.36 -19.34 8.51
C PRO A 876 17.10 -20.84 8.40
N TYR A 877 16.29 -21.24 7.43
CA TYR A 877 15.91 -22.63 7.20
C TYR A 877 15.63 -22.89 5.71
N LEU A 878 15.87 -24.11 5.24
CA LEU A 878 15.46 -24.58 3.92
C LEU A 878 14.84 -25.97 4.02
N PHE A 879 13.72 -26.19 3.31
CA PHE A 879 13.19 -27.54 3.16
C PHE A 879 14.19 -28.44 2.41
N ARG A 880 14.57 -28.01 1.20
CA ARG A 880 15.69 -28.53 0.38
C ARG A 880 16.08 -27.49 -0.65
N VAL A 881 17.26 -27.66 -1.26
CA VAL A 881 17.72 -26.76 -2.31
C VAL A 881 16.99 -27.07 -3.62
N PHE A 882 17.13 -28.29 -4.16
CA PHE A 882 16.52 -28.69 -5.42
C PHE A 882 15.48 -29.80 -5.24
N SER A 883 14.34 -29.69 -5.91
CA SER A 883 13.38 -30.80 -6.07
C SER A 883 13.11 -31.04 -7.56
N LEU A 884 13.91 -31.90 -8.18
CA LEU A 884 13.88 -32.21 -9.61
C LEU A 884 13.41 -33.65 -9.77
N TYR A 885 12.12 -33.85 -10.00
CA TYR A 885 11.56 -35.20 -10.02
C TYR A 885 10.33 -35.31 -10.91
N ASN A 886 10.34 -36.31 -11.79
CA ASN A 886 9.16 -36.70 -12.57
C ASN A 886 8.49 -37.91 -11.90
N MET A 887 7.27 -37.75 -11.42
CA MET A 887 6.59 -38.73 -10.58
C MET A 887 5.69 -39.69 -11.37
N ASP A 888 5.55 -40.92 -10.87
CA ASP A 888 4.41 -41.78 -11.25
C ASP A 888 3.21 -41.36 -10.41
N THR A 889 2.22 -40.76 -11.05
CA THR A 889 1.06 -40.22 -10.36
C THR A 889 0.06 -41.30 -9.92
N ASN A 890 0.34 -42.58 -10.23
CA ASN A 890 -0.45 -43.72 -9.75
C ASN A 890 0.04 -44.24 -8.37
N GLU A 891 1.19 -43.75 -7.89
CA GLU A 891 1.76 -44.16 -6.62
C GLU A 891 1.14 -43.39 -5.44
N ASP A 892 1.12 -44.01 -4.25
CA ASP A 892 0.47 -43.49 -3.05
C ASP A 892 1.04 -42.13 -2.57
N TYR A 893 2.22 -41.73 -3.06
CA TYR A 893 2.86 -40.46 -2.71
C TYR A 893 2.44 -39.28 -3.59
N ALA A 894 1.85 -39.55 -4.75
CA ALA A 894 1.45 -38.51 -5.70
C ALA A 894 0.11 -37.87 -5.29
N PRO A 895 -0.04 -36.55 -5.43
CA PRO A 895 -1.30 -35.91 -5.11
C PRO A 895 -2.41 -36.29 -6.09
N ASN A 896 -3.64 -36.40 -5.58
CA ASN A 896 -4.79 -36.86 -6.37
C ASN A 896 -5.29 -35.87 -7.44
N TRP A 897 -4.76 -34.65 -7.48
CA TRP A 897 -5.07 -33.67 -8.53
C TRP A 897 -4.22 -33.83 -9.79
N PHE A 898 -3.15 -34.63 -9.74
CA PHE A 898 -2.38 -35.00 -10.94
C PHE A 898 -3.15 -36.01 -11.80
N THR A 899 -2.99 -35.90 -13.11
CA THR A 899 -3.60 -36.81 -14.07
C THR A 899 -2.74 -38.08 -14.22
N PRO A 900 -3.31 -39.31 -14.22
CA PRO A 900 -2.57 -40.59 -14.23
C PRO A 900 -1.50 -40.76 -15.32
N THR A 901 -0.21 -40.80 -14.95
CA THR A 901 0.93 -41.00 -15.86
C THR A 901 1.10 -42.46 -16.32
N SER A 902 1.87 -42.69 -17.38
CA SER A 902 2.29 -44.02 -17.88
C SER A 902 3.64 -43.94 -18.60
N GLU A 903 4.19 -45.10 -19.02
CA GLU A 903 5.41 -45.16 -19.85
C GLU A 903 5.30 -44.33 -21.14
N GLU A 904 4.11 -44.18 -21.72
CA GLU A 904 3.88 -43.35 -22.91
C GLU A 904 3.48 -41.90 -22.58
N ARG A 905 2.98 -41.66 -21.36
CA ARG A 905 2.42 -40.37 -20.92
C ARG A 905 3.12 -39.91 -19.64
N HIS A 906 4.28 -39.30 -19.80
CA HIS A 906 5.08 -38.77 -18.70
C HIS A 906 5.98 -37.62 -19.19
N THR A 907 6.55 -36.87 -18.25
CA THR A 907 7.31 -35.66 -18.56
C THR A 907 8.71 -35.99 -19.10
N ARG A 908 9.14 -35.29 -20.15
CA ARG A 908 10.50 -35.36 -20.69
C ARG A 908 11.21 -34.02 -20.48
N ILE A 909 12.33 -34.06 -19.79
CA ILE A 909 13.12 -32.92 -19.36
C ILE A 909 14.50 -33.07 -19.98
N ASP A 910 14.88 -32.09 -20.80
CA ASP A 910 16.12 -32.11 -21.57
C ASP A 910 16.82 -30.76 -21.52
N GLY A 911 17.94 -30.65 -20.79
CA GLY A 911 18.66 -29.39 -20.66
C GLY A 911 18.16 -28.55 -19.48
N LEU A 912 18.53 -28.94 -18.26
CA LEU A 912 18.46 -28.07 -17.07
C LEU A 912 19.87 -27.68 -16.67
N ILE A 913 20.19 -26.39 -16.75
CA ILE A 913 21.52 -25.85 -16.49
C ILE A 913 21.46 -25.02 -15.21
N PHE A 914 22.30 -25.35 -14.23
CA PHE A 914 22.40 -24.65 -12.95
C PHE A 914 23.82 -24.10 -12.78
N GLU A 915 23.98 -22.78 -12.71
CA GLU A 915 25.29 -22.13 -12.70
C GLU A 915 25.40 -21.09 -11.59
N ASN A 916 26.50 -21.10 -10.84
CA ASN A 916 26.75 -20.10 -9.80
C ASN A 916 25.59 -19.96 -8.80
N ILE A 917 25.34 -21.05 -8.06
CA ILE A 917 24.31 -21.08 -7.02
C ILE A 917 24.99 -21.16 -5.66
N THR A 918 24.66 -20.25 -4.76
CA THR A 918 25.17 -20.25 -3.39
C THR A 918 24.02 -20.43 -2.42
N VAL A 919 24.18 -21.36 -1.49
CA VAL A 919 23.22 -21.64 -0.43
C VAL A 919 23.90 -21.40 0.92
N ASP A 920 23.34 -20.46 1.68
CA ASP A 920 23.67 -20.20 3.08
C ASP A 920 22.41 -20.42 3.92
N SER A 921 22.30 -21.62 4.50
CA SER A 921 21.25 -21.92 5.47
C SER A 921 21.76 -22.86 6.54
N PRO A 922 21.70 -22.47 7.83
CA PRO A 922 22.20 -23.32 8.90
C PRO A 922 21.47 -24.66 8.93
N LEU A 923 20.17 -24.70 8.60
CA LEU A 923 19.36 -25.91 8.70
C LEU A 923 18.66 -26.24 7.38
N ILE A 924 19.13 -27.29 6.71
CA ILE A 924 18.51 -27.87 5.50
C ILE A 924 17.81 -29.18 5.89
N ALA A 925 16.49 -29.27 5.75
CA ALA A 925 15.72 -30.41 6.24
C ALA A 925 15.93 -31.71 5.46
N TYR A 926 16.01 -31.62 4.13
CA TYR A 926 16.18 -32.76 3.23
C TYR A 926 17.30 -32.53 2.25
N ARG A 927 17.89 -33.64 1.79
CA ARG A 927 18.75 -33.61 0.60
C ARG A 927 17.95 -33.15 -0.61
N SER A 928 18.66 -32.57 -1.56
CA SER A 928 18.12 -32.27 -2.89
C SER A 928 17.73 -33.56 -3.59
N LEU A 929 16.65 -33.52 -4.37
CA LEU A 929 16.15 -34.69 -5.09
C LEU A 929 16.38 -34.54 -6.58
N LEU A 930 16.91 -35.59 -7.21
CA LEU A 930 17.07 -35.69 -8.65
C LEU A 930 16.77 -37.11 -9.14
N GLY A 931 15.67 -37.29 -9.87
CA GLY A 931 15.26 -38.62 -10.32
C GLY A 931 13.95 -38.62 -11.10
N SER A 932 13.41 -39.82 -11.33
CA SER A 932 12.19 -40.00 -12.11
C SER A 932 11.59 -41.38 -11.86
N ALA A 933 10.28 -41.53 -11.95
CA ALA A 933 9.68 -42.85 -12.04
C ALA A 933 9.93 -43.56 -13.38
N TYR A 934 10.24 -42.79 -14.43
CA TYR A 934 10.42 -43.26 -15.82
C TYR A 934 11.87 -43.09 -16.29
N THR A 935 12.39 -44.07 -17.02
CA THR A 935 13.82 -44.11 -17.41
C THR A 935 14.20 -43.10 -18.49
N ASP A 936 13.25 -42.64 -19.30
CA ASP A 936 13.48 -41.72 -20.42
C ASP A 936 13.01 -40.28 -20.19
N SER A 937 12.97 -39.90 -18.91
CA SER A 937 12.47 -38.61 -18.47
C SER A 937 13.55 -37.52 -18.42
N PHE A 938 14.73 -37.77 -17.87
CA PHE A 938 15.74 -36.72 -17.65
C PHE A 938 16.98 -36.93 -18.51
N SER A 939 17.36 -35.89 -19.26
CA SER A 939 18.63 -35.79 -19.96
C SER A 939 19.26 -34.40 -19.81
N ASN A 940 20.60 -34.36 -19.89
CA ASN A 940 21.38 -33.12 -19.98
C ASN A 940 21.10 -32.17 -18.80
N VAL A 941 21.39 -32.64 -17.59
CA VAL A 941 21.30 -31.82 -16.37
C VAL A 941 22.70 -31.50 -15.91
N SER A 942 23.04 -30.22 -15.75
CA SER A 942 24.37 -29.80 -15.32
C SER A 942 24.30 -28.84 -14.13
N PHE A 943 25.21 -29.06 -13.18
CA PHE A 943 25.46 -28.14 -12.08
C PHE A 943 26.90 -27.65 -12.20
N ALA A 944 27.11 -26.34 -12.17
CA ALA A 944 28.43 -25.74 -12.20
C ALA A 944 28.54 -24.65 -11.14
N ASN A 945 29.63 -24.68 -10.35
CA ASN A 945 29.86 -23.67 -9.31
C ASN A 945 28.71 -23.59 -8.28
N LEU A 946 28.30 -24.75 -7.75
CA LEU A 946 27.29 -24.86 -6.70
C LEU A 946 27.98 -24.92 -5.32
N ASP A 947 27.70 -23.96 -4.45
CA ASP A 947 28.18 -23.92 -3.07
C ASP A 947 27.02 -24.10 -2.10
N VAL A 948 27.13 -25.07 -1.19
CA VAL A 948 26.16 -25.27 -0.10
C VAL A 948 26.88 -25.17 1.24
N ASN A 949 26.55 -24.14 2.01
CA ASN A 949 27.15 -23.80 3.31
C ASN A 949 28.70 -23.78 3.25
N ASN A 950 29.24 -23.05 2.25
CA ASN A 950 30.67 -22.93 1.96
C ASN A 950 31.37 -24.23 1.55
N VAL A 951 30.61 -25.24 1.12
CA VAL A 951 31.16 -26.47 0.53
C VAL A 951 30.82 -26.50 -0.95
N ARG A 952 31.86 -26.50 -1.79
CA ARG A 952 31.73 -26.70 -3.23
C ARG A 952 31.23 -28.10 -3.52
N VAL A 953 30.16 -28.20 -4.31
CA VAL A 953 29.55 -29.46 -4.73
C VAL A 953 30.10 -29.86 -6.10
N GLY A 954 30.63 -31.08 -6.18
CA GLY A 954 31.11 -31.68 -7.42
C GLY A 954 30.95 -33.20 -7.43
N GLU A 955 31.51 -33.85 -8.45
CA GLU A 955 31.34 -35.30 -8.65
C GLU A 955 31.77 -36.15 -7.45
N GLU A 956 32.79 -35.72 -6.70
CA GLU A 956 33.33 -36.48 -5.58
C GLU A 956 32.44 -36.47 -4.32
N ASN A 957 31.58 -35.45 -4.16
CA ASN A 957 30.80 -35.23 -2.93
C ASN A 957 29.30 -34.96 -3.16
N LYS A 958 28.80 -34.98 -4.41
CA LYS A 958 27.38 -34.74 -4.74
C LYS A 958 26.39 -35.57 -3.92
N ASP A 959 26.75 -36.80 -3.56
CA ASP A 959 25.87 -37.72 -2.82
C ASP A 959 25.69 -37.31 -1.33
N ASP A 960 26.46 -36.33 -0.83
CA ASP A 960 26.22 -35.73 0.49
C ASP A 960 25.05 -34.74 0.47
N PHE A 961 24.79 -34.15 -0.69
CA PHE A 961 23.81 -33.08 -0.91
C PHE A 961 22.57 -33.54 -1.68
N PHE A 962 22.71 -34.55 -2.54
CA PHE A 962 21.66 -35.05 -3.41
C PHE A 962 21.29 -36.51 -3.13
N GLU A 963 20.02 -36.82 -3.41
CA GLU A 963 19.52 -38.16 -3.67
C GLU A 963 19.33 -38.32 -5.18
N ILE A 964 20.19 -39.12 -5.81
CA ILE A 964 20.27 -39.25 -7.27
C ILE A 964 19.87 -40.66 -7.68
N GLU A 965 18.83 -40.78 -8.52
CA GLU A 965 18.46 -42.04 -9.18
C GLU A 965 19.27 -42.23 -10.47
N THR A 966 20.57 -42.49 -10.34
CA THR A 966 21.56 -42.44 -11.44
C THR A 966 21.25 -43.29 -12.66
N ASP A 967 20.49 -44.38 -12.51
CA ASP A 967 20.12 -45.30 -13.60
C ASP A 967 18.99 -44.75 -14.51
N LYS A 968 18.39 -43.62 -14.13
CA LYS A 968 17.27 -42.99 -14.83
C LYS A 968 17.57 -41.58 -15.35
N LEU A 969 18.84 -41.19 -15.28
CA LEU A 969 19.33 -39.87 -15.67
C LEU A 969 20.43 -40.04 -16.73
N TRP A 970 20.37 -39.28 -17.81
CA TRP A 970 21.39 -39.30 -18.85
C TRP A 970 22.14 -37.99 -18.93
N ASN A 971 23.46 -38.05 -18.98
CA ASN A 971 24.34 -36.88 -19.05
C ASN A 971 24.10 -35.88 -17.89
N LEU A 972 24.07 -36.41 -16.67
CA LEU A 972 24.14 -35.61 -15.44
C LEU A 972 25.60 -35.28 -15.16
N THR A 973 25.94 -34.00 -14.98
CA THR A 973 27.29 -33.57 -14.66
C THR A 973 27.33 -32.56 -13.50
N PHE A 974 28.36 -32.67 -12.68
CA PHE A 974 28.72 -31.70 -11.66
C PHE A 974 30.12 -31.13 -11.92
N HIS A 975 30.18 -29.81 -12.03
CA HIS A 975 31.38 -29.06 -12.37
C HIS A 975 31.78 -28.17 -11.20
N GLU A 976 33.02 -28.33 -10.76
CA GLU A 976 33.59 -27.53 -9.67
C GLU A 976 33.65 -26.04 -10.03
N SER A 977 33.72 -25.66 -11.30
CA SER A 977 33.74 -24.26 -11.73
C SER A 977 33.05 -24.05 -13.08
N LEU A 978 32.69 -22.80 -13.38
CA LEU A 978 32.16 -22.42 -14.70
C LEU A 978 33.14 -22.77 -15.83
N TYR A 979 34.44 -22.56 -15.60
CA TYR A 979 35.48 -22.98 -16.56
C TYR A 979 35.46 -24.48 -16.81
N SER A 980 35.34 -25.31 -15.76
CA SER A 980 35.32 -26.77 -15.94
C SER A 980 34.07 -27.27 -16.67
N SER A 981 32.95 -26.55 -16.56
CA SER A 981 31.73 -26.78 -17.36
C SER A 981 31.96 -26.43 -18.83
N TRP A 982 32.46 -25.22 -19.09
CA TRP A 982 32.80 -24.74 -20.44
C TRP A 982 33.84 -25.63 -21.14
N SER A 983 34.91 -26.01 -20.44
CA SER A 983 35.95 -26.91 -20.95
C SER A 983 35.37 -28.29 -21.33
N ASN A 984 34.40 -28.79 -20.56
CA ASN A 984 33.70 -30.03 -20.89
C ASN A 984 32.82 -29.90 -22.15
N GLN A 985 32.09 -28.79 -22.27
CA GLN A 985 31.27 -28.48 -23.44
C GLN A 985 32.09 -28.48 -24.74
N TYR A 986 33.28 -27.89 -24.70
CA TYR A 986 34.21 -27.85 -25.84
C TYR A 986 35.12 -29.08 -25.95
N THR A 987 34.98 -30.06 -25.06
CA THR A 987 35.76 -31.31 -25.04
C THR A 987 37.27 -31.09 -25.03
N LEU A 988 37.74 -30.07 -24.31
CA LEU A 988 39.14 -29.68 -24.29
C LEU A 988 40.04 -30.76 -23.70
N SER A 989 41.25 -30.84 -24.25
CA SER A 989 42.25 -31.84 -23.93
C SER A 989 43.42 -31.26 -23.13
N GLU A 990 43.69 -29.96 -23.27
CA GLU A 990 44.74 -29.27 -22.52
C GLU A 990 44.20 -28.59 -21.25
N SER A 991 45.10 -27.99 -20.46
CA SER A 991 44.75 -27.29 -19.22
C SER A 991 44.21 -25.87 -19.51
N LEU A 992 43.90 -25.12 -18.44
CA LEU A 992 43.51 -23.71 -18.55
C LEU A 992 44.58 -22.80 -19.18
N GLU A 993 45.86 -23.20 -19.13
CA GLU A 993 46.96 -22.50 -19.80
C GLU A 993 47.32 -23.11 -21.17
N GLY A 994 46.61 -24.17 -21.58
CA GLY A 994 46.76 -24.82 -22.88
C GLY A 994 46.12 -24.04 -24.01
N ASP A 995 46.36 -24.49 -25.24
CA ASP A 995 45.96 -23.86 -26.50
C ASP A 995 45.46 -24.99 -27.42
N ASP A 996 44.19 -25.37 -27.26
CA ASP A 996 43.64 -26.59 -27.88
C ASP A 996 43.48 -26.47 -29.41
N ASP A 997 43.33 -25.25 -29.95
CA ASP A 997 43.20 -25.01 -31.39
C ASP A 997 44.47 -24.50 -32.09
N GLY A 998 45.50 -24.12 -31.33
CA GLY A 998 46.83 -23.76 -31.80
C GLY A 998 46.95 -22.34 -32.34
N ASP A 999 46.07 -21.42 -31.93
CA ASP A 999 46.07 -20.02 -32.35
C ASP A 999 47.03 -19.12 -31.54
N GLY A 1000 47.54 -19.64 -30.42
CA GLY A 1000 48.44 -18.96 -29.49
C GLY A 1000 47.73 -18.21 -28.35
N VAL A 1001 46.42 -18.37 -28.19
CA VAL A 1001 45.59 -17.88 -27.10
C VAL A 1001 45.33 -19.05 -26.14
N ALA A 1002 45.43 -18.80 -24.84
CA ALA A 1002 45.18 -19.85 -23.86
C ALA A 1002 43.68 -20.07 -23.67
N ASN A 1003 43.25 -21.31 -23.43
CA ASN A 1003 41.87 -21.70 -23.17
C ASN A 1003 41.18 -20.81 -22.11
N LEU A 1004 41.87 -20.45 -21.01
CA LEU A 1004 41.32 -19.53 -20.01
C LEU A 1004 41.02 -18.14 -20.60
N THR A 1005 41.88 -17.65 -21.49
CA THR A 1005 41.71 -16.36 -22.16
C THR A 1005 40.51 -16.39 -23.10
N GLU A 1006 40.30 -17.50 -23.80
CA GLU A 1006 39.12 -17.67 -24.64
C GLU A 1006 37.85 -17.77 -23.81
N PHE A 1007 37.85 -18.51 -22.70
CA PHE A 1007 36.72 -18.58 -21.78
C PHE A 1007 36.28 -17.20 -21.27
N VAL A 1008 37.22 -16.36 -20.84
CA VAL A 1008 36.92 -15.05 -20.25
C VAL A 1008 36.62 -13.96 -21.29
N LEU A 1009 37.07 -14.13 -22.53
CA LEU A 1009 36.84 -13.18 -23.63
C LEU A 1009 35.73 -13.63 -24.60
N GLY A 1010 35.22 -14.84 -24.46
CA GLY A 1010 34.16 -15.41 -25.31
C GLY A 1010 34.64 -15.96 -26.65
N GLY A 1011 35.83 -16.54 -26.70
CA GLY A 1011 36.35 -17.27 -27.87
C GLY A 1011 35.87 -18.72 -27.94
N ASP A 1012 36.10 -19.36 -29.09
CA ASP A 1012 35.84 -20.78 -29.31
C ASP A 1012 37.18 -21.55 -29.35
N PRO A 1013 37.51 -22.33 -28.31
CA PRO A 1013 38.80 -23.04 -28.16
C PRO A 1013 38.98 -24.23 -29.12
N ASN A 1014 38.09 -24.39 -30.09
CA ASN A 1014 38.22 -25.33 -31.20
C ASN A 1014 38.24 -24.63 -32.57
N ASP A 1015 38.11 -23.30 -32.62
CA ASP A 1015 38.14 -22.50 -33.85
C ASP A 1015 39.23 -21.42 -33.75
N PRO A 1016 40.41 -21.62 -34.38
CA PRO A 1016 41.55 -20.71 -34.27
C PRO A 1016 41.33 -19.34 -34.94
N SER A 1017 40.11 -19.07 -35.41
CA SER A 1017 39.68 -17.78 -35.92
C SER A 1017 38.79 -16.99 -34.94
N ASP A 1018 38.28 -17.62 -33.89
CA ASP A 1018 37.42 -17.00 -32.88
C ASP A 1018 38.13 -16.86 -31.53
N ILE A 1019 39.00 -15.86 -31.45
CA ILE A 1019 39.82 -15.57 -30.27
C ILE A 1019 39.04 -14.79 -29.19
N GLY A 1020 37.72 -14.65 -29.34
CA GLY A 1020 36.87 -13.82 -28.49
C GLY A 1020 37.09 -12.32 -28.68
N ILE A 1021 36.47 -11.53 -27.79
CA ILE A 1021 36.44 -10.07 -27.87
C ILE A 1021 37.71 -9.49 -27.23
N GLN A 1022 38.67 -9.12 -28.08
CA GLN A 1022 39.96 -8.61 -27.62
C GLN A 1022 39.86 -7.18 -27.04
N PRO A 1023 40.68 -6.85 -26.01
CA PRO A 1023 40.70 -5.50 -25.45
C PRO A 1023 41.08 -4.41 -26.45
N GLU A 1024 40.45 -3.24 -26.33
CA GLU A 1024 40.68 -2.07 -27.17
C GLU A 1024 41.16 -0.86 -26.34
N VAL A 1025 41.92 0.04 -26.99
CA VAL A 1025 42.38 1.28 -26.37
C VAL A 1025 41.83 2.47 -27.14
N ILE A 1026 41.10 3.34 -26.44
CA ILE A 1026 40.62 4.62 -26.98
C ILE A 1026 41.42 5.74 -26.34
N VAL A 1027 42.13 6.52 -27.16
CA VAL A 1027 42.97 7.63 -26.70
C VAL A 1027 42.16 8.92 -26.65
N GLU A 1028 42.18 9.60 -25.51
CA GLU A 1028 41.42 10.83 -25.27
C GLU A 1028 42.32 11.95 -24.72
N SER A 1029 41.74 13.15 -24.55
CA SER A 1029 42.47 14.28 -23.99
C SER A 1029 42.77 14.06 -22.51
N GLY A 1030 44.03 13.74 -22.19
CA GLY A 1030 44.52 13.59 -20.81
C GLY A 1030 44.66 12.15 -20.32
N GLY A 1031 44.37 11.16 -21.17
CA GLY A 1031 44.53 9.75 -20.84
C GLY A 1031 44.00 8.83 -21.94
N LEU A 1032 43.74 7.60 -21.59
CA LEU A 1032 43.12 6.61 -22.45
C LEU A 1032 42.08 5.79 -21.69
N SER A 1033 41.08 5.31 -22.41
CA SER A 1033 40.11 4.32 -21.96
C SER A 1033 40.57 2.95 -22.44
N TYR A 1034 40.76 2.01 -21.52
CA TYR A 1034 41.06 0.61 -21.80
C TYR A 1034 39.76 -0.19 -21.70
N LEU A 1035 39.28 -0.67 -22.84
CA LEU A 1035 38.04 -1.42 -22.97
C LEU A 1035 38.36 -2.91 -23.01
N HIS A 1036 37.71 -3.70 -22.18
CA HIS A 1036 37.86 -5.15 -22.20
C HIS A 1036 36.55 -5.83 -21.81
N THR A 1037 36.38 -7.08 -22.23
CA THR A 1037 35.21 -7.85 -21.85
C THR A 1037 35.42 -8.56 -20.51
N MET A 1038 34.31 -8.73 -19.82
CA MET A 1038 34.19 -9.51 -18.61
C MET A 1038 32.94 -10.36 -18.75
N LEU A 1039 32.96 -11.60 -18.25
CA LEU A 1039 31.75 -12.41 -18.13
C LEU A 1039 30.69 -11.64 -17.32
N ALA A 1040 29.45 -11.59 -17.82
CA ALA A 1040 28.34 -10.87 -17.19
C ALA A 1040 27.76 -11.60 -15.95
N LYS A 1041 28.22 -12.81 -15.66
CA LYS A 1041 27.83 -13.63 -14.50
C LYS A 1041 28.47 -13.10 -13.21
N ARG A 1042 27.83 -13.29 -12.05
CA ARG A 1042 28.47 -13.00 -10.74
C ARG A 1042 29.39 -14.16 -10.33
N ASN A 1043 30.29 -13.95 -9.37
CA ASN A 1043 31.21 -14.97 -8.81
C ASN A 1043 31.83 -15.92 -9.86
N LEU A 1044 32.54 -15.33 -10.82
CA LEU A 1044 33.10 -16.01 -12.00
C LEU A 1044 34.07 -17.15 -11.68
N GLY A 1045 34.53 -17.24 -10.43
CA GLY A 1045 35.74 -17.97 -10.06
C GLY A 1045 36.97 -17.45 -10.81
N VAL A 1046 36.90 -16.23 -11.37
CA VAL A 1046 37.97 -15.56 -12.11
C VAL A 1046 37.99 -14.07 -11.76
N THR A 1047 39.15 -13.59 -11.33
CA THR A 1047 39.40 -12.17 -11.08
C THR A 1047 40.00 -11.50 -12.32
N TYR A 1048 39.50 -10.30 -12.65
CA TYR A 1048 40.02 -9.44 -13.73
C TYR A 1048 40.81 -8.29 -13.11
N ARG A 1049 42.06 -8.10 -13.54
CA ARG A 1049 42.90 -6.98 -13.10
C ARG A 1049 43.52 -6.27 -14.29
N VAL A 1050 43.28 -4.97 -14.41
CA VAL A 1050 44.08 -4.12 -15.30
C VAL A 1050 45.37 -3.76 -14.57
N GLU A 1051 46.51 -4.10 -15.17
CA GLU A 1051 47.82 -3.80 -14.62
C GLU A 1051 48.60 -2.91 -15.58
N THR A 1052 49.43 -2.02 -15.01
CA THR A 1052 50.32 -1.16 -15.80
C THR A 1052 51.78 -1.31 -15.38
N THR A 1053 52.69 -1.07 -16.32
CA THR A 1053 54.13 -0.97 -16.07
C THR A 1053 54.73 0.06 -17.02
N ASP A 1054 55.82 0.71 -16.62
CA ASP A 1054 56.62 1.59 -17.49
C ASP A 1054 57.75 0.81 -18.19
N ASN A 1055 58.00 -0.43 -17.78
CA ASN A 1055 59.17 -1.19 -18.21
C ASN A 1055 58.94 -2.72 -18.21
N LEU A 1056 58.66 -3.26 -19.40
CA LEU A 1056 58.52 -4.69 -19.63
C LEU A 1056 59.76 -5.53 -19.25
N ILE A 1057 60.97 -4.95 -19.25
CA ILE A 1057 62.20 -5.68 -18.87
C ILE A 1057 62.21 -5.96 -17.36
N SER A 1058 61.72 -5.01 -16.56
CA SER A 1058 61.67 -5.17 -15.10
C SER A 1058 60.58 -6.15 -14.65
N ASN A 1059 59.52 -6.27 -15.46
CA ASN A 1059 58.32 -7.06 -15.18
C ASN A 1059 57.63 -6.71 -13.84
N ASN A 1060 57.81 -5.48 -13.36
CA ASN A 1060 57.12 -4.97 -12.17
C ASN A 1060 55.81 -4.33 -12.60
N TRP A 1061 54.70 -5.05 -12.36
CA TRP A 1061 53.36 -4.61 -12.70
C TRP A 1061 52.63 -4.07 -11.47
N THR A 1062 51.86 -3.01 -11.67
CA THR A 1062 51.03 -2.41 -10.63
C THR A 1062 49.57 -2.51 -11.04
N THR A 1063 48.72 -3.08 -10.18
CA THR A 1063 47.27 -3.10 -10.38
C THR A 1063 46.71 -1.67 -10.38
N LEU A 1064 45.90 -1.35 -11.37
CA LEU A 1064 45.21 -0.08 -11.46
C LEU A 1064 44.10 -0.01 -10.40
N ASN A 1065 44.23 0.88 -9.43
CA ASN A 1065 43.25 1.06 -8.34
C ASN A 1065 42.14 2.09 -8.68
N ASN A 1066 41.93 2.41 -9.98
CA ASN A 1066 40.96 3.40 -10.43
C ASN A 1066 39.61 2.76 -10.81
N PRO A 1067 38.49 3.52 -10.69
CA PRO A 1067 37.16 3.00 -10.91
C PRO A 1067 36.92 2.65 -12.39
N ILE A 1068 36.14 1.59 -12.61
CA ILE A 1068 35.44 1.36 -13.87
C ILE A 1068 34.67 2.64 -14.21
N VAL A 1069 34.93 3.23 -15.38
CA VAL A 1069 34.32 4.50 -15.81
C VAL A 1069 33.12 4.31 -16.74
N GLY A 1070 32.86 3.08 -17.16
CA GLY A 1070 31.67 2.70 -17.90
C GLY A 1070 31.56 1.19 -18.03
N THR A 1071 30.32 0.69 -18.08
CA THR A 1071 29.99 -0.68 -18.41
C THR A 1071 28.96 -0.68 -19.54
N ASN A 1072 28.97 -1.70 -20.39
CA ASN A 1072 27.95 -1.88 -21.43
C ASN A 1072 27.72 -3.37 -21.67
N GLU A 1073 26.48 -3.85 -21.62
CA GLU A 1073 26.19 -5.26 -21.83
C GLU A 1073 26.44 -5.68 -23.28
N LEU A 1074 27.03 -6.86 -23.47
CA LEU A 1074 27.31 -7.49 -24.76
C LEU A 1074 26.55 -8.82 -24.83
N GLY A 1075 25.22 -8.74 -24.83
CA GLY A 1075 24.37 -9.93 -24.77
C GLY A 1075 24.30 -10.54 -23.36
N SER A 1076 23.90 -11.80 -23.26
CA SER A 1076 23.58 -12.47 -21.99
C SER A 1076 24.80 -12.89 -21.17
N ASP A 1077 25.96 -13.11 -21.81
CA ASP A 1077 27.09 -13.79 -21.16
C ASP A 1077 28.31 -12.89 -20.91
N PHE A 1078 28.36 -11.70 -21.53
CA PHE A 1078 29.50 -10.79 -21.44
C PHE A 1078 29.07 -9.33 -21.29
N MET A 1079 29.92 -8.54 -20.66
CA MET A 1079 29.83 -7.09 -20.58
C MET A 1079 31.16 -6.44 -20.93
N MET A 1080 31.10 -5.30 -21.60
CA MET A 1080 32.25 -4.43 -21.86
C MET A 1080 32.51 -3.56 -20.63
N ILE A 1081 33.74 -3.57 -20.14
CA ILE A 1081 34.25 -2.75 -19.05
C ILE A 1081 35.20 -1.70 -19.62
N SER A 1082 35.04 -0.45 -19.21
CA SER A 1082 35.97 0.63 -19.53
C SER A 1082 36.72 1.08 -18.28
N ASN A 1083 38.05 1.04 -18.33
CA ASN A 1083 38.92 1.57 -17.28
C ASN A 1083 39.67 2.82 -17.79
N TRP A 1084 39.59 3.92 -17.05
CA TRP A 1084 40.33 5.14 -17.38
C TRP A 1084 41.76 5.12 -16.83
N ILE A 1085 42.72 5.38 -17.71
CA ILE A 1085 44.15 5.44 -17.40
C ILE A 1085 44.66 6.84 -17.77
N PRO A 1086 44.97 7.71 -16.79
CA PRO A 1086 45.47 9.05 -17.07
C PRO A 1086 46.89 8.99 -17.65
N PHE A 1087 47.24 9.93 -18.53
CA PHE A 1087 48.63 10.09 -18.93
C PHE A 1087 49.46 10.54 -17.72
N THR A 1088 50.54 9.83 -17.45
CA THR A 1088 51.54 10.21 -16.46
C THR A 1088 52.69 10.97 -17.13
N ASP A 1089 53.61 11.51 -16.32
CA ASP A 1089 54.86 12.11 -16.83
C ASP A 1089 55.83 11.05 -17.43
N GLU A 1090 55.45 9.77 -17.44
CA GLU A 1090 56.24 8.68 -17.98
C GLU A 1090 56.25 8.69 -19.51
N THR A 1091 57.42 8.45 -20.09
CA THR A 1091 57.60 8.47 -21.56
C THR A 1091 57.05 7.22 -22.26
N LEU A 1092 56.79 6.14 -21.52
CA LEU A 1092 56.27 4.86 -22.00
C LEU A 1092 55.41 4.23 -20.91
N GLN A 1093 54.26 3.68 -21.28
CA GLN A 1093 53.37 2.93 -20.40
C GLN A 1093 52.84 1.71 -21.16
N PHE A 1094 52.86 0.56 -20.50
CA PHE A 1094 52.35 -0.72 -20.98
C PHE A 1094 51.17 -1.14 -20.10
N ILE A 1095 50.18 -1.76 -20.72
CA ILE A 1095 48.93 -2.15 -20.08
C ILE A 1095 48.71 -3.63 -20.39
N ARG A 1096 48.21 -4.39 -19.42
CA ARG A 1096 47.70 -5.73 -19.64
C ARG A 1096 46.44 -5.97 -18.84
N LEU A 1097 45.60 -6.85 -19.34
CA LEU A 1097 44.54 -7.48 -18.57
C LEU A 1097 45.07 -8.81 -18.03
N ARG A 1098 44.89 -9.05 -16.73
CA ARG A 1098 45.31 -10.27 -16.06
C ARG A 1098 44.07 -10.99 -15.53
N PHE A 1099 43.99 -12.27 -15.84
CA PHE A 1099 42.97 -13.18 -15.36
C PHE A 1099 43.60 -14.13 -14.33
N GLU A 1100 42.90 -14.38 -13.23
CA GLU A 1100 43.32 -15.35 -12.21
C GLU A 1100 42.10 -16.16 -11.78
N VAL A 1101 42.17 -17.49 -11.89
CA VAL A 1101 41.13 -18.39 -11.39
C VAL A 1101 41.25 -18.49 -9.86
N GLU A 1102 40.13 -18.44 -9.14
CA GLU A 1102 40.06 -18.53 -7.67
C GLU A 1102 40.17 -19.95 -7.12
#